data_AF-A0A2V8T984-F1
#
_entry.id   AF-A0A2V8T984-F1
#
_cell.length_a   1.000
_cell.length_b   1.000
_cell.length_c   1.000
_cell.angle_alpha   90.00
_cell.angle_beta   90.00
_cell.angle_gamma   90.00
#
_symmetry.space_group_name_H-M   'P 1'
#
loop_
_entity.id
_entity.type
_entity.pdbx_description
1 polymer ?
#
loop_
_entity_poly.entity_id
_entity_poly.type
_entity_poly.pdbx_seq_one_letter_code
_entity_poly.pdbx_strand_id
1 'polypeptide(L)'
;MSLNIFHPAVANWFAKQFAAPTPSQERAWPSIKARRHTLIAAPTGSGKTLSAFLSAIDDLVRLALAGQLEDTTHVVYVSPLKALSNDIQKNLQEPLAGIQQELKALGLEGINIRTMVRTGDTPASERTSMMKRPPHIIVTTPESLFILLTSEGGRRMLKTARTLIVDEIHAMVGDKRGSHLALSIERLQALVGDDLVRIGLSATQKPIEEVARFLVGSANIDEKGTPNCSIIDSGHRRALDLAVEVPSSPLQAVMSGEVFDEVYDRLAELIVAHRTTLVFVNTRRMAERVARYLGERIGDENVTSHHGSLAREQRLAAEQRLKAGELKALVATASLELGIDIGDVDLVCQLGSTRAISTLLQRVGRSGHSVTGFPKGRIFPTSRDELIECAALLDSIRRGELDQLSIPEKPLDILAQQIVAAVAADEWVEDELFAMIRRAYPYRGLERSEFDEVVKMLRDGFSTRRGRRGTYLHHDMINHRLRGRKGARLTAITSGGAIPDNADYTVVLEPTDQVIGTVNEDWAVESLQGDIFQLGNTSWEIVRVENGRVRVADAHGKPPSIPFWLGEAPSRTHELSAAVSRLRTEIADRFAGDDYPEAAGATLGWLTDEVGLSSAAAEQIIEYLIGAKVALGVMPSQDTLVIERFFDESGSQQMVIHAPFGSRLNRAWGLALR
;
A
#
# COMPACT_ATOMS: atom_id res chain seq x y z
N MET A 1 -6.08 -35.71 2.80
CA MET A 1 -4.89 -36.20 2.06
C MET A 1 -3.72 -35.21 2.06
N SER A 2 -3.96 -33.90 2.21
CA SER A 2 -2.89 -32.88 2.11
C SER A 2 -1.88 -32.87 3.27
N LEU A 3 -2.27 -33.25 4.50
CA LEU A 3 -1.35 -33.19 5.66
C LEU A 3 -0.27 -34.29 5.69
N ASN A 4 -0.43 -35.37 4.91
CA ASN A 4 0.51 -36.50 4.90
C ASN A 4 1.89 -36.16 4.30
N ILE A 5 2.01 -35.01 3.62
CA ILE A 5 3.28 -34.50 3.08
C ILE A 5 4.18 -33.91 4.18
N PHE A 6 3.61 -33.58 5.34
CA PHE A 6 4.33 -33.03 6.47
C PHE A 6 4.81 -34.12 7.41
N HIS A 7 5.81 -33.78 8.21
CA HIS A 7 6.27 -34.59 9.33
C HIS A 7 5.10 -34.79 10.32
N PRO A 8 4.96 -35.98 10.94
CA PRO A 8 3.84 -36.27 11.86
C PRO A 8 3.64 -35.22 12.95
N ALA A 9 4.71 -34.66 13.52
CA ALA A 9 4.61 -33.58 14.51
C ALA A 9 3.90 -32.33 13.97
N VAL A 10 4.22 -31.94 12.74
CA VAL A 10 3.65 -30.76 12.08
C VAL A 10 2.19 -31.02 11.70
N ALA A 11 1.91 -32.20 11.16
CA ALA A 11 0.55 -32.62 10.81
C ALA A 11 -0.37 -32.72 12.04
N ASN A 12 0.12 -33.32 13.14
CA ASN A 12 -0.63 -33.48 14.38
C ASN A 12 -0.94 -32.12 15.02
N TRP A 13 0.04 -31.21 15.06
CA TRP A 13 -0.19 -29.86 15.55
C TRP A 13 -1.28 -29.16 14.75
N PHE A 14 -1.20 -29.21 13.41
CA PHE A 14 -2.20 -28.57 12.55
C PHE A 14 -3.61 -29.13 12.80
N ALA A 15 -3.75 -30.46 12.87
CA ALA A 15 -5.03 -31.13 13.10
C ALA A 15 -5.63 -30.84 14.48
N LYS A 16 -4.81 -30.49 15.48
CA LYS A 16 -5.29 -30.07 16.80
C LYS A 16 -5.77 -28.62 16.81
N GLN A 17 -5.15 -27.75 16.02
CA GLN A 17 -5.47 -26.32 15.98
C GLN A 17 -6.60 -25.97 15.01
N PHE A 18 -6.72 -26.71 13.90
CA PHE A 18 -7.66 -26.39 12.84
C PHE A 18 -8.50 -27.60 12.42
N ALA A 19 -9.77 -27.36 12.10
CA ALA A 19 -10.69 -28.41 11.67
C ALA A 19 -10.26 -29.05 10.33
N ALA A 20 -9.81 -28.23 9.37
CA ALA A 20 -9.32 -28.68 8.08
C ALA A 20 -8.42 -27.61 7.41
N PRO A 21 -7.52 -28.01 6.49
CA PRO A 21 -6.81 -27.08 5.62
C PRO A 21 -7.74 -26.27 4.71
N THR A 22 -7.37 -25.04 4.39
CA THR A 22 -8.10 -24.23 3.40
C THR A 22 -7.79 -24.67 1.96
N PRO A 23 -8.67 -24.41 0.98
CA PRO A 23 -8.40 -24.75 -0.43
C PRO A 23 -7.12 -24.12 -0.99
N SER A 24 -6.73 -22.95 -0.47
CA SER A 24 -5.46 -22.29 -0.81
C SER A 24 -4.27 -23.09 -0.28
N GLN A 25 -4.34 -23.56 0.96
CA GLN A 25 -3.30 -24.38 1.61
C GLN A 25 -3.09 -25.70 0.87
N GLU A 26 -4.17 -26.43 0.60
CA GLU A 26 -4.10 -27.75 -0.06
C GLU A 26 -3.47 -27.69 -1.45
N ARG A 27 -3.73 -26.62 -2.20
CA ARG A 27 -3.14 -26.40 -3.53
C ARG A 27 -1.71 -25.87 -3.47
N ALA A 28 -1.38 -25.05 -2.46
CA ALA A 28 -0.05 -24.46 -2.34
C ALA A 28 1.01 -25.45 -1.86
N TRP A 29 0.71 -26.27 -0.85
CA TRP A 29 1.73 -27.11 -0.21
C TRP A 29 2.44 -28.09 -1.15
N PRO A 30 1.77 -28.82 -2.08
CA PRO A 30 2.46 -29.69 -3.01
C PRO A 30 3.47 -28.95 -3.89
N SER A 31 3.12 -27.74 -4.34
CA SER A 31 4.02 -26.92 -5.17
C SER A 31 5.23 -26.43 -4.38
N ILE A 32 5.01 -25.96 -3.16
CA ILE A 32 6.09 -25.47 -2.28
C ILE A 32 7.04 -26.63 -1.92
N LYS A 33 6.50 -27.81 -1.58
CA LYS A 33 7.31 -29.00 -1.26
C LYS A 33 8.08 -29.54 -2.47
N ALA A 34 7.57 -29.35 -3.68
CA ALA A 34 8.31 -29.63 -4.91
C ALA A 34 9.38 -28.58 -5.26
N ARG A 35 9.67 -27.63 -4.34
CA ARG A 35 10.65 -26.53 -4.51
C ARG A 35 10.37 -25.64 -5.73
N ARG A 36 9.11 -25.45 -6.09
CA ARG A 36 8.72 -24.51 -7.16
C ARG A 36 8.39 -23.14 -6.61
N HIS A 37 8.76 -22.10 -7.36
CA HIS A 37 8.23 -20.75 -7.10
C HIS A 37 6.71 -20.80 -7.04
N THR A 38 6.12 -20.17 -6.03
CA THR A 38 4.68 -20.25 -5.79
C THR A 38 4.13 -18.89 -5.39
N LEU A 39 3.09 -18.42 -6.08
CA LEU A 39 2.35 -17.20 -5.73
C LEU A 39 0.98 -17.61 -5.21
N ILE A 40 0.69 -17.27 -3.96
CA ILE A 40 -0.61 -17.54 -3.33
C ILE A 40 -1.42 -16.26 -3.35
N ALA A 41 -2.43 -16.22 -4.22
CA ALA A 41 -3.40 -15.13 -4.34
C ALA A 41 -4.72 -15.57 -3.72
N ALA A 42 -5.02 -15.04 -2.54
CA ALA A 42 -6.26 -15.36 -1.85
C ALA A 42 -6.69 -14.20 -0.94
N PRO A 43 -7.98 -14.13 -0.54
CA PRO A 43 -8.47 -13.13 0.39
C PRO A 43 -7.77 -13.20 1.76
N THR A 44 -7.92 -12.16 2.58
CA THR A 44 -7.54 -12.18 4.00
C THR A 44 -8.28 -13.29 4.76
N GLY A 45 -7.70 -13.81 5.85
CA GLY A 45 -8.28 -14.94 6.59
C GLY A 45 -8.21 -16.33 5.92
N SER A 46 -7.62 -16.45 4.71
CA SER A 46 -7.52 -17.74 3.98
C SER A 46 -6.33 -18.63 4.36
N GLY A 47 -5.53 -18.23 5.37
CA GLY A 47 -4.38 -19.01 5.85
C GLY A 47 -3.13 -18.95 4.94
N LYS A 48 -2.99 -17.91 4.10
CA LYS A 48 -1.84 -17.73 3.17
C LYS A 48 -0.49 -17.79 3.89
N THR A 49 -0.33 -17.04 4.96
CA THR A 49 0.90 -16.94 5.76
C THR A 49 1.28 -18.30 6.34
N LEU A 50 0.32 -19.00 6.95
CA LEU A 50 0.53 -20.36 7.48
C LEU A 50 0.91 -21.36 6.36
N SER A 51 0.40 -21.18 5.13
CA SER A 51 0.74 -22.04 3.99
C SER A 51 2.25 -22.06 3.72
N ALA A 52 2.85 -20.87 3.67
CA ALA A 52 4.29 -20.70 3.42
C ALA A 52 5.12 -21.14 4.64
N PHE A 53 4.74 -20.71 5.85
CA PHE A 53 5.50 -21.02 7.05
C PHE A 53 5.48 -22.50 7.43
N LEU A 54 4.32 -23.17 7.34
CA LEU A 54 4.23 -24.58 7.72
C LEU A 54 5.14 -25.44 6.84
N SER A 55 5.23 -25.12 5.55
CA SER A 55 6.14 -25.78 4.61
C SER A 55 7.61 -25.58 5.01
N ALA A 56 7.98 -24.34 5.36
CA ALA A 56 9.34 -24.00 5.76
C ALA A 56 9.73 -24.58 7.13
N ILE A 57 8.83 -24.56 8.11
CA ILE A 57 9.04 -25.15 9.44
C ILE A 57 9.24 -26.66 9.31
N ASP A 58 8.44 -27.34 8.49
CA ASP A 58 8.59 -28.77 8.26
C ASP A 58 9.95 -29.14 7.66
N ASP A 59 10.47 -28.35 6.71
CA ASP A 59 11.82 -28.56 6.16
C ASP A 59 12.89 -28.41 7.25
N LEU A 60 12.76 -27.41 8.13
CA LEU A 60 13.66 -27.20 9.26
C LEU A 60 13.60 -28.32 10.30
N VAL A 61 12.41 -28.85 10.59
CA VAL A 61 12.23 -30.01 11.47
C VAL A 61 12.95 -31.23 10.88
N ARG A 62 12.80 -31.48 9.58
CA ARG A 62 13.46 -32.60 8.89
C ARG A 62 14.99 -32.46 8.90
N LEU A 63 15.51 -31.26 8.65
CA LEU A 63 16.95 -30.98 8.75
C LEU A 63 17.47 -31.19 10.18
N ALA A 64 16.72 -30.77 11.19
CA ALA A 64 17.10 -30.97 12.59
C ALA A 64 17.16 -32.45 12.95
N LEU A 65 16.17 -33.23 12.54
CA LEU A 65 16.13 -34.68 12.76
C LEU A 65 17.27 -35.42 12.04
N ALA A 66 17.71 -34.90 10.89
CA ALA A 66 18.87 -35.42 10.16
C ALA A 66 20.22 -34.98 10.77
N GLY A 67 20.23 -34.15 11.82
CA GLY A 67 21.46 -33.58 12.40
C GLY A 67 22.15 -32.54 11.50
N GLN A 68 21.40 -31.97 10.54
CA GLN A 68 21.91 -31.05 9.51
C GLN A 68 21.44 -29.60 9.71
N LEU A 69 20.71 -29.30 10.79
CA LEU A 69 20.28 -27.94 11.11
C LEU A 69 21.45 -27.15 11.74
N GLU A 70 22.23 -26.51 10.88
CA GLU A 70 23.31 -25.61 11.29
C GLU A 70 22.79 -24.26 11.78
N ASP A 71 23.63 -23.51 12.51
CA ASP A 71 23.32 -22.16 12.97
C ASP A 71 23.42 -21.12 11.83
N THR A 72 22.60 -21.29 10.79
CA THR A 72 22.55 -20.43 9.59
C THR A 72 21.11 -20.08 9.20
N THR A 73 20.92 -19.07 8.34
CA THR A 73 19.59 -18.61 7.94
C THR A 73 19.09 -19.37 6.71
N HIS A 74 18.00 -20.10 6.85
CA HIS A 74 17.39 -20.88 5.77
C HIS A 74 16.18 -20.17 5.15
N VAL A 75 15.45 -19.37 5.93
CA VAL A 75 14.21 -18.72 5.49
C VAL A 75 14.31 -17.21 5.69
N VAL A 76 14.11 -16.46 4.62
CA VAL A 76 14.01 -15.00 4.64
C VAL A 76 12.55 -14.63 4.39
N TYR A 77 11.92 -13.96 5.35
CA TYR A 77 10.57 -13.44 5.20
C TYR A 77 10.63 -11.92 5.08
N VAL A 78 10.07 -11.38 4.00
CA VAL A 78 9.99 -9.94 3.75
C VAL A 78 8.55 -9.48 3.87
N SER A 79 8.31 -8.55 4.80
CA SER A 79 7.01 -7.90 5.00
C SER A 79 7.08 -6.41 4.63
N PRO A 80 6.06 -5.84 3.97
CA PRO A 80 6.06 -4.42 3.62
C PRO A 80 5.94 -3.50 4.84
N LEU A 81 5.37 -3.95 5.96
CA LEU A 81 5.16 -3.11 7.13
C LEU A 81 5.96 -3.60 8.34
N LYS A 82 6.53 -2.64 9.09
CA LYS A 82 7.23 -2.92 10.35
C LYS A 82 6.30 -3.55 11.40
N ALA A 83 5.08 -3.03 11.52
CA ALA A 83 4.06 -3.53 12.47
C ALA A 83 3.75 -5.02 12.20
N LEU A 84 3.53 -5.34 10.92
CA LEU A 84 3.29 -6.72 10.46
C LEU A 84 4.45 -7.66 10.81
N SER A 85 5.71 -7.20 10.75
CA SER A 85 6.88 -8.02 11.09
C SER A 85 6.89 -8.51 12.55
N ASN A 86 6.43 -7.69 13.50
CA ASN A 86 6.37 -8.07 14.92
C ASN A 86 5.22 -9.05 15.19
N ASP A 87 4.07 -8.85 14.53
CA ASP A 87 2.93 -9.76 14.65
C ASP A 87 3.24 -11.11 14.05
N ILE A 88 3.92 -11.15 12.90
CA ILE A 88 4.39 -12.40 12.30
C ILE A 88 5.30 -13.17 13.26
N GLN A 89 6.13 -12.50 14.06
CA GLN A 89 6.97 -13.18 15.04
C GLN A 89 6.13 -13.91 16.09
N LYS A 90 5.08 -13.27 16.61
CA LYS A 90 4.16 -13.90 17.57
C LYS A 90 3.39 -15.05 16.91
N ASN A 91 2.88 -14.81 15.71
CA ASN A 91 2.16 -15.81 14.90
C ASN A 91 3.05 -16.97 14.44
N LEU A 92 4.38 -16.82 14.49
CA LEU A 92 5.36 -17.88 14.30
C LEU A 92 5.71 -18.62 15.59
N GLN A 93 5.69 -17.95 16.73
CA GLN A 93 6.03 -18.57 18.02
C GLN A 93 5.02 -19.63 18.42
N GLU A 94 3.73 -19.38 18.21
CA GLU A 94 2.66 -20.35 18.51
C GLU A 94 2.80 -21.68 17.73
N PRO A 95 2.92 -21.70 16.38
CA PRO A 95 3.13 -22.94 15.66
C PRO A 95 4.45 -23.61 16.05
N LEU A 96 5.53 -22.86 16.26
CA LEU A 96 6.81 -23.43 16.66
C LEU A 96 6.73 -24.11 18.04
N ALA A 97 6.10 -23.46 19.03
CA ALA A 97 5.91 -24.02 20.35
C ALA A 97 5.01 -25.26 20.33
N GLY A 98 3.91 -25.20 19.58
CA GLY A 98 3.00 -26.34 19.43
C GLY A 98 3.66 -27.53 18.72
N ILE A 99 4.41 -27.30 17.64
CA ILE A 99 5.16 -28.35 16.94
C ILE A 99 6.26 -28.93 17.85
N GLN A 100 6.91 -28.11 18.67
CA GLN A 100 7.90 -28.57 19.64
C GLN A 100 7.27 -29.49 20.71
N GLN A 101 6.04 -29.20 21.16
CA GLN A 101 5.29 -30.07 22.05
C GLN A 101 4.95 -31.41 21.39
N GLU A 102 4.53 -31.41 20.12
CA GLU A 102 4.29 -32.65 19.37
C GLU A 102 5.57 -33.46 19.15
N LEU A 103 6.70 -32.79 18.85
CA LEU A 103 8.00 -33.46 18.73
C LEU A 103 8.40 -34.14 20.04
N LYS A 104 8.21 -33.45 21.18
CA LYS A 104 8.43 -34.03 22.51
C LYS A 104 7.51 -35.23 22.78
N ALA A 105 6.24 -35.15 22.41
CA ALA A 105 5.29 -36.25 22.56
C ALA A 105 5.68 -37.47 21.72
N LEU A 106 6.38 -37.27 20.60
CA LEU A 106 6.93 -38.33 19.75
C LEU A 106 8.32 -38.82 20.22
N GLY A 107 8.84 -38.32 21.34
CA GLY A 107 10.17 -38.69 21.85
C GLY A 107 11.34 -38.06 21.08
N LEU A 108 11.09 -37.04 20.26
CA LEU A 108 12.07 -36.35 19.42
C LEU A 108 12.49 -35.02 20.06
N GLU A 109 13.23 -35.09 21.17
CA GLU A 109 13.70 -33.91 21.91
C GLU A 109 14.94 -33.26 21.27
N GLY A 110 15.20 -31.98 21.57
CA GLY A 110 16.45 -31.29 21.18
C GLY A 110 16.38 -30.42 19.93
N ILE A 111 15.25 -30.37 19.22
CA ILE A 111 15.07 -29.48 18.05
C ILE A 111 14.76 -28.06 18.51
N ASN A 112 15.61 -27.10 18.14
CA ASN A 112 15.43 -25.69 18.47
C ASN A 112 15.47 -24.82 17.21
N ILE A 113 14.30 -24.54 16.64
CA ILE A 113 14.16 -23.63 15.50
C ILE A 113 14.13 -22.19 16.01
N ARG A 114 15.11 -21.39 15.62
CA ARG A 114 15.24 -19.99 16.03
C ARG A 114 14.66 -19.04 14.99
N THR A 115 13.91 -18.05 15.46
CA THR A 115 13.36 -16.98 14.63
C THR A 115 13.76 -15.62 15.19
N MET A 116 13.89 -14.62 14.31
CA MET A 116 14.19 -13.25 14.73
C MET A 116 13.59 -12.23 13.79
N VAL A 117 13.14 -11.10 14.35
CA VAL A 117 12.73 -9.93 13.58
C VAL A 117 13.89 -8.95 13.46
N ARG A 118 14.22 -8.61 12.21
CA ARG A 118 15.23 -7.60 11.86
C ARG A 118 14.58 -6.46 11.10
N THR A 119 14.36 -5.34 11.79
CA THR A 119 13.87 -4.09 11.19
C THR A 119 14.81 -2.93 11.55
N GLY A 120 14.54 -1.73 11.04
CA GLY A 120 15.24 -0.51 11.46
C GLY A 120 15.22 -0.26 12.97
N ASP A 121 14.25 -0.84 13.68
CA ASP A 121 14.02 -0.59 15.11
C ASP A 121 14.67 -1.66 16.02
N THR A 122 15.28 -2.71 15.46
CA THR A 122 15.98 -3.75 16.25
C THR A 122 17.16 -3.12 17.01
N PRO A 123 17.31 -3.30 18.34
CA PRO A 123 18.44 -2.79 19.12
C PRO A 123 19.80 -3.25 18.60
N ALA A 124 20.86 -2.45 18.82
CA ALA A 124 22.21 -2.78 18.37
C ALA A 124 22.78 -4.07 19.00
N SER A 125 22.42 -4.33 20.26
CA SER A 125 22.75 -5.56 20.98
C SER A 125 22.18 -6.80 20.28
N GLU A 126 20.90 -6.76 19.92
CA GLU A 126 20.22 -7.82 19.18
C GLU A 126 20.78 -8.02 17.77
N ARG A 127 21.12 -6.94 17.06
CA ARG A 127 21.80 -7.05 15.76
C ARG A 127 23.14 -7.78 15.88
N THR A 128 23.87 -7.53 16.96
CA THR A 128 25.17 -8.15 17.22
C THR A 128 25.03 -9.63 17.61
N SER A 129 24.06 -9.98 18.45
CA SER A 129 23.79 -11.37 18.82
C SER A 129 23.34 -12.20 17.61
N MET A 130 22.50 -11.61 16.74
CA MET A 130 22.07 -12.22 15.47
C MET A 130 23.25 -12.62 14.59
N MET A 131 24.30 -11.79 14.51
CA MET A 131 25.50 -12.11 13.71
C MET A 131 26.36 -13.20 14.32
N LYS A 132 26.37 -13.33 15.65
CA LYS A 132 27.11 -14.39 16.34
C LYS A 132 26.42 -15.74 16.22
N ARG A 133 25.09 -15.74 16.28
CA ARG A 133 24.26 -16.94 16.18
C ARG A 133 23.03 -16.67 15.30
N PRO A 134 23.16 -16.88 13.97
CA PRO A 134 22.07 -16.66 13.03
C PRO A 134 20.76 -17.37 13.40
N PRO A 135 19.59 -16.73 13.17
CA PRO A 135 18.30 -17.39 13.24
C PRO A 135 18.10 -18.25 11.98
N HIS A 136 17.33 -19.34 12.10
CA HIS A 136 16.95 -20.16 10.94
C HIS A 136 15.89 -19.46 10.08
N ILE A 137 15.03 -18.65 10.71
CA ILE A 137 14.02 -17.81 10.05
C ILE A 137 14.26 -16.35 10.43
N ILE A 138 14.53 -15.49 9.43
CA ILE A 138 14.59 -14.05 9.62
C ILE A 138 13.36 -13.38 9.04
N VAL A 139 12.67 -12.57 9.84
CA VAL A 139 11.56 -11.72 9.41
C VAL A 139 12.08 -10.30 9.29
N THR A 140 11.93 -9.67 8.13
CA THR A 140 12.53 -8.38 7.83
C THR A 140 11.68 -7.52 6.89
N THR A 141 12.10 -6.28 6.65
CA THR A 141 11.49 -5.38 5.66
C THR A 141 12.36 -5.26 4.41
N PRO A 142 11.85 -4.79 3.27
CA PRO A 142 12.66 -4.56 2.07
C PRO A 142 13.91 -3.71 2.34
N GLU A 143 13.77 -2.63 3.11
CA GLU A 143 14.86 -1.71 3.45
C GLU A 143 15.90 -2.40 4.36
N SER A 144 15.44 -3.22 5.30
CA SER A 144 16.33 -3.95 6.20
C SER A 144 17.05 -5.08 5.48
N LEU A 145 16.40 -5.78 4.54
CA LEU A 145 17.02 -6.75 3.64
C LEU A 145 18.13 -6.09 2.80
N PHE A 146 17.84 -4.93 2.22
CA PHE A 146 18.83 -4.13 1.49
C PHE A 146 20.05 -3.79 2.35
N ILE A 147 19.85 -3.38 3.61
CA ILE A 147 20.96 -3.12 4.55
C ILE A 147 21.76 -4.41 4.81
N LEU A 148 21.09 -5.54 5.07
CA LEU A 148 21.76 -6.82 5.30
C LEU A 148 22.62 -7.25 4.11
N LEU A 149 22.10 -7.14 2.89
CA LEU A 149 22.80 -7.46 1.64
C LEU A 149 23.95 -6.51 1.30
N THR A 150 24.01 -5.36 1.97
CA THR A 150 25.06 -4.32 1.83
C THR A 150 26.12 -4.43 2.93
N SER A 151 25.93 -5.32 3.90
CA SER A 151 26.85 -5.58 5.01
C SER A 151 27.51 -6.95 4.89
N GLU A 152 28.79 -7.06 5.25
CA GLU A 152 29.51 -8.35 5.18
C GLU A 152 28.88 -9.42 6.08
N GLY A 153 28.57 -9.07 7.34
CA GLY A 153 27.93 -9.99 8.28
C GLY A 153 26.53 -10.44 7.83
N GLY A 154 25.72 -9.50 7.33
CA GLY A 154 24.39 -9.83 6.79
C GLY A 154 24.46 -10.75 5.58
N ARG A 155 25.41 -10.50 4.65
CA ARG A 155 25.64 -11.40 3.50
C ARG A 155 26.08 -12.79 3.92
N ARG A 156 27.01 -12.89 4.87
CA ARG A 156 27.46 -14.19 5.39
C ARG A 156 26.31 -14.99 5.98
N MET A 157 25.42 -14.33 6.72
CA MET A 157 24.22 -14.93 7.31
C MET A 157 23.22 -15.41 6.23
N LEU A 158 22.96 -14.59 5.21
CA LEU A 158 21.94 -14.85 4.19
C LEU A 158 22.38 -15.84 3.09
N LYS A 159 23.69 -16.15 2.99
CA LYS A 159 24.25 -17.01 1.93
C LYS A 159 23.65 -18.43 1.90
N THR A 160 23.16 -18.94 3.02
CA THR A 160 22.57 -20.28 3.11
C THR A 160 21.05 -20.30 2.98
N ALA A 161 20.42 -19.17 2.67
CA ALA A 161 18.98 -19.11 2.48
C ALA A 161 18.54 -20.09 1.38
N ARG A 162 17.38 -20.70 1.58
CA ARG A 162 16.75 -21.66 0.65
C ARG A 162 15.34 -21.25 0.26
N THR A 163 14.70 -20.42 1.07
CA THR A 163 13.34 -19.93 0.84
C THR A 163 13.28 -18.44 1.12
N LEU A 164 12.76 -17.69 0.15
CA LEU A 164 12.36 -16.29 0.31
C LEU A 164 10.83 -16.22 0.28
N ILE A 165 10.22 -15.69 1.33
CA ILE A 165 8.78 -15.40 1.39
C ILE A 165 8.62 -13.89 1.26
N VAL A 166 7.85 -13.44 0.27
CA VAL A 166 7.49 -12.03 0.08
C VAL A 166 6.02 -11.89 0.38
N ASP A 167 5.72 -11.31 1.53
CA ASP A 167 4.35 -11.12 1.99
C ASP A 167 3.74 -9.82 1.47
N GLU A 168 2.42 -9.81 1.32
CA GLU A 168 1.62 -8.71 0.77
C GLU A 168 2.30 -8.04 -0.44
N ILE A 169 2.81 -8.86 -1.37
CA ILE A 169 3.68 -8.42 -2.47
C ILE A 169 3.03 -7.30 -3.31
N HIS A 170 1.71 -7.36 -3.49
CA HIS A 170 0.93 -6.37 -4.22
C HIS A 170 1.00 -4.96 -3.63
N ALA A 171 1.28 -4.83 -2.33
CA ALA A 171 1.39 -3.53 -1.67
C ALA A 171 2.65 -2.76 -2.10
N MET A 172 3.60 -3.40 -2.80
CA MET A 172 4.85 -2.78 -3.23
C MET A 172 5.07 -2.88 -4.74
N VAL A 173 4.50 -3.86 -5.44
CA VAL A 173 4.76 -4.11 -6.87
C VAL A 173 4.48 -2.87 -7.75
N GLY A 174 3.51 -2.04 -7.35
CA GLY A 174 3.10 -0.85 -8.10
C GLY A 174 3.96 0.40 -7.93
N ASP A 175 5.03 0.36 -7.12
CA ASP A 175 5.82 1.56 -6.79
C ASP A 175 7.35 1.35 -6.85
N LYS A 176 8.09 2.42 -6.57
CA LYS A 176 9.57 2.40 -6.53
C LYS A 176 10.11 1.51 -5.41
N ARG A 177 9.34 1.28 -4.34
CA ARG A 177 9.69 0.39 -3.25
C ARG A 177 9.68 -1.07 -3.70
N GLY A 178 8.71 -1.46 -4.54
CA GLY A 178 8.74 -2.74 -5.25
C GLY A 178 9.97 -2.88 -6.14
N SER A 179 10.29 -1.84 -6.91
CA SER A 179 11.49 -1.86 -7.78
C SER A 179 12.79 -2.04 -6.98
N HIS A 180 12.87 -1.40 -5.81
CA HIS A 180 13.98 -1.55 -4.86
C HIS A 180 14.03 -2.97 -4.26
N LEU A 181 12.88 -3.55 -3.91
CA LEU A 181 12.79 -4.93 -3.44
C LEU A 181 13.22 -5.92 -4.54
N ALA A 182 12.76 -5.75 -5.78
CA ALA A 182 13.09 -6.63 -6.89
C ALA A 182 14.61 -6.76 -7.10
N LEU A 183 15.34 -5.64 -7.08
CA LEU A 183 16.81 -5.65 -7.14
C LEU A 183 17.45 -6.28 -5.89
N SER A 184 16.85 -6.09 -4.71
CA SER A 184 17.33 -6.75 -3.48
C SER A 184 17.14 -8.28 -3.54
N ILE A 185 16.06 -8.75 -4.16
CA ILE A 185 15.81 -10.18 -4.40
C ILE A 185 16.85 -10.76 -5.35
N GLU A 186 17.17 -10.09 -6.46
CA GLU A 186 18.20 -10.56 -7.38
C GLU A 186 19.62 -10.52 -6.77
N ARG A 187 19.91 -9.53 -5.90
CA ARG A 187 21.14 -9.52 -5.10
C ARG A 187 21.21 -10.68 -4.11
N LEU A 188 20.08 -11.08 -3.52
CA LEU A 188 20.01 -12.27 -2.67
C LEU A 188 20.18 -13.55 -3.50
N GLN A 189 19.55 -13.65 -4.67
CA GLN A 189 19.72 -14.76 -5.62
C GLN A 189 21.19 -14.91 -6.02
N ALA A 190 21.86 -13.82 -6.40
CA ALA A 190 23.28 -13.84 -6.76
C ALA A 190 24.19 -14.26 -5.61
N LEU A 191 23.80 -14.00 -4.36
CA LEU A 191 24.55 -14.40 -3.16
C LEU A 191 24.35 -15.89 -2.82
N VAL A 192 23.14 -16.41 -3.04
CA VAL A 192 22.74 -17.79 -2.67
C VAL A 192 23.04 -18.80 -3.78
N GLY A 193 22.86 -18.42 -5.04
CA GLY A 193 22.84 -19.33 -6.20
C GLY A 193 21.43 -19.81 -6.55
N ASP A 194 21.32 -20.87 -7.35
CA ASP A 194 20.05 -21.33 -7.97
C ASP A 194 19.09 -22.05 -6.99
N ASP A 195 19.51 -22.31 -5.75
CA ASP A 195 18.73 -23.05 -4.75
C ASP A 195 17.56 -22.25 -4.13
N LEU A 196 17.47 -20.94 -4.37
CA LEU A 196 16.51 -20.06 -3.70
C LEU A 196 15.10 -20.18 -4.26
N VAL A 197 14.17 -20.70 -3.46
CA VAL A 197 12.74 -20.75 -3.80
C VAL A 197 12.01 -19.51 -3.28
N ARG A 198 11.40 -18.76 -4.21
CA ARG A 198 10.58 -17.58 -3.92
C ARG A 198 9.09 -17.92 -3.78
N ILE A 199 8.48 -17.50 -2.68
CA ILE A 199 7.06 -17.66 -2.38
C ILE A 199 6.44 -16.27 -2.21
N GLY A 200 5.46 -15.92 -3.02
CA GLY A 200 4.71 -14.66 -2.90
C GLY A 200 3.38 -14.88 -2.20
N LEU A 201 3.03 -14.00 -1.27
CA LEU A 201 1.70 -13.95 -0.66
C LEU A 201 1.05 -12.65 -1.09
N SER A 202 -0.18 -12.75 -1.60
CA SER A 202 -0.91 -11.59 -2.10
C SER A 202 -2.39 -11.70 -1.78
N ALA A 203 -3.04 -10.56 -1.56
CA ALA A 203 -4.45 -10.42 -1.87
C ALA A 203 -4.67 -10.62 -3.38
N THR A 204 -5.90 -10.91 -3.77
CA THR A 204 -6.25 -11.12 -5.18
C THR A 204 -6.03 -9.83 -5.99
N GLN A 205 -5.34 -9.91 -7.13
CA GLN A 205 -4.90 -8.78 -7.95
C GLN A 205 -5.05 -9.08 -9.44
N LYS A 206 -5.07 -8.03 -10.27
CA LYS A 206 -5.15 -8.14 -11.73
C LYS A 206 -4.08 -7.26 -12.41
N PRO A 207 -3.26 -7.80 -13.34
CA PRO A 207 -3.09 -9.21 -13.70
C PRO A 207 -2.25 -9.94 -12.65
N ILE A 208 -2.65 -11.14 -12.23
CA ILE A 208 -1.90 -11.91 -11.24
C ILE A 208 -0.56 -12.42 -11.80
N GLU A 209 -0.50 -12.61 -13.12
CA GLU A 209 0.69 -13.00 -13.86
C GLU A 209 1.78 -11.93 -13.76
N GLU A 210 1.44 -10.64 -13.75
CA GLU A 210 2.42 -9.56 -13.56
C GLU A 210 3.07 -9.63 -12.18
N VAL A 211 2.28 -9.93 -11.14
CA VAL A 211 2.81 -10.15 -9.78
C VAL A 211 3.74 -11.37 -9.75
N ALA A 212 3.38 -12.44 -10.46
CA ALA A 212 4.21 -13.64 -10.56
C ALA A 212 5.53 -13.36 -11.31
N ARG A 213 5.49 -12.63 -12.43
CA ARG A 213 6.68 -12.18 -13.18
C ARG A 213 7.59 -11.31 -12.32
N PHE A 214 7.01 -10.40 -11.54
CA PHE A 214 7.74 -9.60 -10.57
C PHE A 214 8.43 -10.47 -9.51
N LEU A 215 7.73 -11.45 -8.94
CA LEU A 215 8.27 -12.35 -7.90
C LEU A 215 9.45 -13.19 -8.41
N VAL A 216 9.31 -13.84 -9.58
CA VAL A 216 10.30 -14.80 -10.08
C VAL A 216 11.44 -14.15 -10.86
N GLY A 217 11.26 -12.91 -11.31
CA GLY A 217 12.24 -12.19 -12.13
C GLY A 217 12.30 -12.67 -13.57
N SER A 218 12.94 -11.88 -14.44
CA SER A 218 13.01 -12.07 -15.89
C SER A 218 13.65 -13.39 -16.32
N ALA A 219 14.58 -13.92 -15.51
CA ALA A 219 15.27 -15.19 -15.82
C ALA A 219 14.35 -16.41 -15.73
N ASN A 220 13.21 -16.28 -15.06
CA ASN A 220 12.24 -17.36 -14.83
C ASN A 220 10.96 -17.13 -15.64
N ILE A 221 11.06 -16.47 -16.79
CA ILE A 221 9.94 -16.22 -17.70
C ILE A 221 10.26 -16.86 -19.05
N ASP A 222 9.31 -17.61 -19.62
CA ASP A 222 9.48 -18.22 -20.94
C ASP A 222 9.34 -17.19 -22.09
N GLU A 223 9.60 -17.62 -23.32
CA GLU A 223 9.52 -16.77 -24.52
C GLU A 223 8.10 -16.19 -24.77
N LYS A 224 7.06 -16.84 -24.22
CA LYS A 224 5.67 -16.39 -24.33
C LYS A 224 5.28 -15.42 -23.21
N GLY A 225 6.21 -15.11 -22.30
CA GLY A 225 5.95 -14.27 -21.14
C GLY A 225 5.31 -15.01 -19.97
N THR A 226 5.27 -16.34 -19.95
CA THR A 226 4.70 -17.12 -18.84
C THR A 226 5.72 -17.23 -17.71
N PRO A 227 5.39 -16.80 -16.47
CA PRO A 227 6.28 -16.97 -15.35
C PRO A 227 6.36 -18.46 -14.95
N ASN A 228 7.57 -18.98 -14.71
CA ASN A 228 7.80 -20.29 -14.10
C ASN A 228 7.46 -20.24 -12.61
N CYS A 229 6.16 -20.14 -12.32
CA CYS A 229 5.59 -19.96 -11.00
C CYS A 229 4.25 -20.70 -10.92
N SER A 230 4.03 -21.47 -9.85
CA SER A 230 2.71 -22.01 -9.56
C SER A 230 1.83 -20.91 -8.97
N ILE A 231 0.88 -20.39 -9.76
CA ILE A 231 -0.09 -19.39 -9.32
C ILE A 231 -1.29 -20.11 -8.71
N ILE A 232 -1.47 -19.96 -7.39
CA ILE A 232 -2.63 -20.46 -6.66
C ILE A 232 -3.59 -19.30 -6.46
N ASP A 233 -4.54 -19.17 -7.38
CA ASP A 233 -5.60 -18.18 -7.28
C ASP A 233 -6.87 -18.81 -6.71
N SER A 234 -7.39 -18.23 -5.64
CA SER A 234 -8.64 -18.64 -4.97
C SER A 234 -9.80 -17.69 -5.26
N GLY A 235 -9.59 -16.67 -6.11
CA GLY A 235 -10.57 -15.67 -6.46
C GLY A 235 -10.77 -14.59 -5.38
N HIS A 236 -11.59 -13.59 -5.72
CA HIS A 236 -11.90 -12.41 -4.89
C HIS A 236 -13.36 -12.38 -4.41
N ARG A 237 -14.20 -13.32 -4.85
CA ARG A 237 -15.64 -13.33 -4.54
C ARG A 237 -15.90 -13.93 -3.17
N ARG A 238 -15.68 -13.13 -2.13
CA ARG A 238 -16.31 -13.34 -0.84
C ARG A 238 -17.61 -12.55 -0.84
N ALA A 239 -18.69 -13.08 -0.25
CA ALA A 239 -19.85 -12.23 -0.01
C ALA A 239 -19.45 -11.15 1.02
N LEU A 240 -19.77 -9.89 0.70
CA LEU A 240 -19.44 -8.72 1.49
C LEU A 240 -20.74 -8.03 1.88
N ASP A 241 -20.87 -7.61 3.14
CA ASP A 241 -21.93 -6.70 3.57
C ASP A 241 -21.42 -5.27 3.41
N LEU A 242 -21.63 -4.71 2.22
CA LEU A 242 -21.23 -3.35 1.86
C LEU A 242 -22.45 -2.48 1.61
N ALA A 243 -22.45 -1.27 2.19
CA ALA A 243 -23.45 -0.26 1.93
C ALA A 243 -22.85 1.15 1.99
N VAL A 244 -23.48 2.08 1.27
CA VAL A 244 -23.23 3.53 1.38
C VAL A 244 -24.25 4.11 2.35
N GLU A 245 -23.76 4.83 3.35
CA GLU A 245 -24.56 5.56 4.33
C GLU A 245 -24.54 7.04 3.94
N VAL A 246 -25.72 7.65 3.81
CA VAL A 246 -25.88 9.09 3.58
C VAL A 246 -26.57 9.73 4.79
N PRO A 247 -26.21 10.97 5.15
CA PRO A 247 -26.92 11.73 6.18
C PRO A 247 -28.40 11.95 5.83
N SER A 248 -29.22 12.32 6.80
CA SER A 248 -30.63 12.68 6.55
C SER A 248 -30.72 14.00 5.79
N SER A 249 -29.78 14.91 6.05
CA SER A 249 -29.59 16.12 5.25
C SER A 249 -28.90 15.81 3.91
N PRO A 250 -29.32 16.43 2.78
CA PRO A 250 -28.71 16.19 1.47
C PRO A 250 -27.22 16.56 1.42
N LEU A 251 -26.43 15.76 0.68
CA LEU A 251 -25.01 16.05 0.46
C LEU A 251 -24.82 17.24 -0.47
N GLN A 252 -23.81 18.05 -0.19
CA GLN A 252 -23.44 19.24 -0.98
C GLN A 252 -21.99 19.14 -1.48
N ALA A 253 -21.53 20.16 -2.22
CA ALA A 253 -20.13 20.23 -2.66
C ALA A 253 -19.19 20.47 -1.46
N VAL A 254 -19.65 21.29 -0.50
CA VAL A 254 -18.99 21.54 0.78
C VAL A 254 -20.05 21.31 1.86
N MET A 255 -19.78 20.35 2.74
CA MET A 255 -20.71 20.01 3.83
C MET A 255 -20.62 21.03 4.96
N SER A 256 -21.76 21.40 5.53
CA SER A 256 -21.81 22.22 6.75
C SER A 256 -21.37 21.41 7.99
N GLY A 257 -21.05 22.11 9.08
CA GLY A 257 -20.72 21.46 10.35
C GLY A 257 -21.84 20.57 10.87
N GLU A 258 -23.09 21.02 10.77
CA GLU A 258 -24.28 20.30 11.23
C GLU A 258 -24.47 18.95 10.51
N VAL A 259 -24.23 18.89 9.19
CA VAL A 259 -24.33 17.62 8.47
C VAL A 259 -23.15 16.69 8.77
N PHE A 260 -21.96 17.23 9.07
CA PHE A 260 -20.88 16.41 9.61
C PHE A 260 -21.24 15.83 10.99
N ASP A 261 -21.97 16.55 11.82
CA ASP A 261 -22.45 16.04 13.10
C ASP A 261 -23.39 14.85 12.91
N GLU A 262 -24.30 14.88 11.93
CA GLU A 262 -25.14 13.71 11.58
C GLU A 262 -24.29 12.49 11.18
N VAL A 263 -23.21 12.69 10.41
CA VAL A 263 -22.28 11.62 10.03
C VAL A 263 -21.55 11.06 11.25
N TYR A 264 -21.11 11.92 12.19
CA TYR A 264 -20.45 11.48 13.42
C TYR A 264 -21.41 10.76 14.37
N ASP A 265 -22.65 11.22 14.47
CA ASP A 265 -23.71 10.55 15.24
C ASP A 265 -23.95 9.15 14.68
N ARG A 266 -24.09 9.04 13.35
CA ARG A 266 -24.28 7.74 12.69
C ARG A 266 -23.08 6.80 12.87
N LEU A 267 -21.86 7.34 12.79
CA LEU A 267 -20.64 6.56 13.08
C LEU A 267 -20.64 6.08 14.55
N ALA A 268 -20.99 6.93 15.50
CA ALA A 268 -21.08 6.57 16.91
C ALA A 268 -22.12 5.46 17.17
N GLU A 269 -23.30 5.55 16.56
CA GLU A 269 -24.32 4.49 16.62
C GLU A 269 -23.77 3.14 16.12
N LEU A 270 -23.12 3.15 14.96
CA LEU A 270 -22.50 1.94 14.40
C LEU A 270 -21.41 1.39 15.31
N ILE A 271 -20.56 2.26 15.90
CA ILE A 271 -19.51 1.83 16.83
C ILE A 271 -20.10 1.19 18.07
N VAL A 272 -21.16 1.77 18.66
CA VAL A 272 -21.82 1.23 19.85
C VAL A 272 -22.50 -0.12 19.55
N ALA A 273 -23.04 -0.28 18.34
CA ALA A 273 -23.71 -1.50 17.89
C ALA A 273 -22.76 -2.68 17.60
N HIS A 274 -21.44 -2.44 17.55
CA HIS A 274 -20.43 -3.47 17.26
C HIS A 274 -19.41 -3.56 18.41
N ARG A 275 -18.68 -4.68 18.51
CA ARG A 275 -17.66 -4.82 19.57
C ARG A 275 -16.44 -3.98 19.26
N THR A 276 -15.99 -4.04 18.01
CA THR A 276 -14.76 -3.40 17.54
C THR A 276 -14.97 -2.87 16.11
N THR A 277 -14.71 -1.57 15.93
CA THR A 277 -14.88 -0.86 14.65
C THR A 277 -13.59 -0.18 14.21
N LEU A 278 -13.23 -0.31 12.94
CA LEU A 278 -12.18 0.51 12.33
C LEU A 278 -12.80 1.62 11.50
N VAL A 279 -12.34 2.86 11.69
CA VAL A 279 -12.77 4.00 10.89
C VAL A 279 -11.61 4.48 10.03
N PHE A 280 -11.66 4.23 8.73
CA PHE A 280 -10.64 4.68 7.80
C PHE A 280 -10.94 6.08 7.27
N VAL A 281 -9.88 6.88 7.18
CA VAL A 281 -9.89 8.24 6.63
C VAL A 281 -8.69 8.43 5.71
N ASN A 282 -8.77 9.41 4.81
CA ASN A 282 -7.72 9.61 3.80
C ASN A 282 -6.55 10.48 4.27
N THR A 283 -6.69 11.26 5.34
CA THR A 283 -5.64 12.18 5.81
C THR A 283 -5.43 12.09 7.32
N ARG A 284 -4.21 12.42 7.76
CA ARG A 284 -3.84 12.38 9.20
C ARG A 284 -4.67 13.38 10.00
N ARG A 285 -4.89 14.57 9.45
CA ARG A 285 -5.75 15.61 10.06
C ARG A 285 -7.18 15.13 10.24
N MET A 286 -7.73 14.40 9.26
CA MET A 286 -9.05 13.81 9.38
C MET A 286 -9.09 12.77 10.49
N ALA A 287 -8.03 11.97 10.66
CA ALA A 287 -7.99 10.92 11.68
C ALA A 287 -8.11 11.51 13.09
N GLU A 288 -7.33 12.55 13.38
CA GLU A 288 -7.40 13.25 14.66
C GLU A 288 -8.75 13.96 14.86
N ARG A 289 -9.28 14.59 13.80
CA ARG A 289 -10.57 15.28 13.86
C ARG A 289 -11.71 14.31 14.17
N VAL A 290 -11.79 13.20 13.45
CA VAL A 290 -12.82 12.18 13.62
C VAL A 290 -12.67 11.50 14.98
N ALA A 291 -11.44 11.18 15.42
CA ALA A 291 -11.22 10.59 16.74
C ALA A 291 -11.73 11.49 17.87
N ARG A 292 -11.48 12.81 17.80
CA ARG A 292 -12.00 13.78 18.77
C ARG A 292 -13.53 13.83 18.79
N TYR A 293 -14.17 13.98 17.62
CA TYR A 293 -15.64 14.07 17.56
C TYR A 293 -16.34 12.77 17.98
N LEU A 294 -15.71 11.63 17.75
CA LEU A 294 -16.18 10.35 18.27
C LEU A 294 -15.96 10.28 19.79
N GLY A 295 -14.81 10.73 20.31
CA GLY A 295 -14.53 10.77 21.75
C GLY A 295 -15.56 11.56 22.54
N GLU A 296 -16.01 12.70 22.00
CA GLU A 296 -17.11 13.50 22.56
C GLU A 296 -18.45 12.75 22.64
N ARG A 297 -18.67 11.74 21.80
CA ARG A 297 -19.94 10.97 21.69
C ARG A 297 -19.91 9.64 22.42
N ILE A 298 -18.79 8.93 22.37
CA ILE A 298 -18.65 7.57 22.90
C ILE A 298 -17.62 7.45 24.03
N GLY A 299 -17.01 8.55 24.46
CA GLY A 299 -15.95 8.60 25.48
C GLY A 299 -14.54 8.51 24.88
N ASP A 300 -13.65 9.39 25.32
CA ASP A 300 -12.24 9.48 24.87
C ASP A 300 -11.45 8.19 25.18
N GLU A 301 -11.87 7.41 26.17
CA GLU A 301 -11.26 6.13 26.51
C GLU A 301 -11.55 5.04 25.47
N ASN A 302 -12.61 5.19 24.66
CA ASN A 302 -13.12 4.17 23.75
C ASN A 302 -12.66 4.34 22.28
N VAL A 303 -12.04 5.49 21.95
CA VAL A 303 -11.57 5.79 20.60
C VAL A 303 -10.23 6.49 20.60
N THR A 304 -9.40 6.20 19.61
CA THR A 304 -8.15 6.93 19.38
C THR A 304 -7.78 6.96 17.90
N SER A 305 -6.77 7.74 17.54
CA SER A 305 -6.26 7.86 16.18
C SER A 305 -5.05 6.96 15.93
N HIS A 306 -4.83 6.56 14.67
CA HIS A 306 -3.68 5.75 14.26
C HIS A 306 -3.16 6.18 12.89
N HIS A 307 -1.97 6.79 12.85
CA HIS A 307 -1.32 7.20 11.61
C HIS A 307 0.21 7.31 11.74
N GLY A 308 0.90 7.38 10.60
CA GLY A 308 2.37 7.34 10.52
C GLY A 308 3.12 8.42 11.32
N SER A 309 2.51 9.58 11.58
CA SER A 309 3.09 10.64 12.42
C SER A 309 3.11 10.34 13.92
N LEU A 310 2.37 9.34 14.40
CA LEU A 310 2.38 8.98 15.83
C LEU A 310 3.65 8.21 16.18
N ALA A 311 4.15 8.46 17.40
CA ALA A 311 5.29 7.73 17.94
C ALA A 311 4.98 6.23 17.98
N ARG A 312 6.01 5.39 17.79
CA ARG A 312 5.85 3.92 17.78
C ARG A 312 5.16 3.39 19.03
N GLU A 313 5.53 3.91 20.19
CA GLU A 313 4.97 3.48 21.48
C GLU A 313 3.46 3.75 21.54
N GLN A 314 3.02 4.91 21.05
CA GLN A 314 1.60 5.26 20.97
C GLN A 314 0.84 4.38 20.00
N ARG A 315 1.40 4.12 18.81
CA ARG A 315 0.79 3.20 17.83
C ARG A 315 0.62 1.79 18.36
N LEU A 316 1.68 1.25 18.97
CA LEU A 316 1.65 -0.08 19.57
C LEU A 316 0.66 -0.14 20.74
N ALA A 317 0.58 0.91 21.56
CA ALA A 317 -0.40 0.98 22.64
C ALA A 317 -1.84 0.99 22.08
N ALA A 318 -2.12 1.76 21.03
CA ALA A 318 -3.44 1.78 20.39
C ALA A 318 -3.81 0.40 19.80
N GLU A 319 -2.88 -0.25 19.09
CA GLU A 319 -3.05 -1.61 18.56
C GLU A 319 -3.36 -2.63 19.67
N GLN A 320 -2.61 -2.58 20.78
CA GLN A 320 -2.79 -3.48 21.93
C GLN A 320 -4.12 -3.26 22.65
N ARG A 321 -4.50 -2.00 22.87
CA ARG A 321 -5.78 -1.63 23.51
C ARG A 321 -6.97 -2.09 22.66
N LEU A 322 -6.88 -1.96 21.33
CA LEU A 322 -7.91 -2.48 20.43
C LEU A 322 -8.01 -4.00 20.50
N LYS A 323 -6.87 -4.70 20.45
CA LYS A 323 -6.80 -6.17 20.55
C LYS A 323 -7.30 -6.70 21.90
N ALA A 324 -7.06 -5.96 22.99
CA ALA A 324 -7.55 -6.28 24.32
C ALA A 324 -9.06 -6.01 24.49
N GLY A 325 -9.71 -5.33 23.53
CA GLY A 325 -11.10 -4.91 23.62
C GLY A 325 -11.34 -3.71 24.52
N GLU A 326 -10.28 -2.97 24.87
CA GLU A 326 -10.34 -1.72 25.65
C GLU A 326 -10.75 -0.52 24.79
N LEU A 327 -10.60 -0.62 23.47
CA LEU A 327 -11.10 0.35 22.50
C LEU A 327 -12.29 -0.23 21.73
N LYS A 328 -13.32 0.59 21.56
CA LYS A 328 -14.46 0.29 20.67
C LYS A 328 -14.15 0.68 19.23
N ALA A 329 -13.38 1.75 19.03
CA ALA A 329 -13.03 2.24 17.72
C ALA A 329 -11.58 2.67 17.59
N LEU A 330 -11.02 2.50 16.39
CA LEU A 330 -9.72 3.05 16.03
C LEU A 330 -9.84 3.79 14.69
N VAL A 331 -9.47 5.06 14.68
CA VAL A 331 -9.55 5.92 13.49
C VAL A 331 -8.20 5.96 12.80
N ALA A 332 -8.09 5.39 11.60
CA ALA A 332 -6.80 5.17 10.95
C ALA A 332 -6.73 5.71 9.52
N THR A 333 -5.52 6.08 9.11
CA THR A 333 -5.20 6.26 7.67
C THR A 333 -4.81 4.92 7.04
N ALA A 334 -4.09 4.93 5.91
CA ALA A 334 -3.53 3.73 5.28
C ALA A 334 -2.64 2.86 6.18
N SER A 335 -2.26 3.37 7.35
CA SER A 335 -1.41 2.67 8.33
C SER A 335 -1.94 1.30 8.80
N LEU A 336 -3.26 1.05 8.73
CA LEU A 336 -3.89 -0.23 9.12
C LEU A 336 -4.57 -0.96 7.94
N GLU A 337 -4.34 -0.55 6.70
CA GLU A 337 -4.92 -1.20 5.52
C GLU A 337 -4.43 -2.64 5.33
N LEU A 338 -3.17 -2.88 5.65
CA LEU A 338 -2.46 -4.12 5.37
C LEU A 338 -2.32 -4.97 6.62
N GLY A 339 -2.55 -6.27 6.46
CA GLY A 339 -2.05 -7.44 7.23
C GLY A 339 -1.98 -7.48 8.77
N ILE A 340 -2.06 -6.38 9.52
CA ILE A 340 -1.76 -6.33 10.96
C ILE A 340 -2.84 -7.08 11.74
N ASP A 341 -2.43 -7.87 12.74
CA ASP A 341 -3.34 -8.63 13.60
C ASP A 341 -3.80 -7.75 14.78
N ILE A 342 -4.79 -6.91 14.49
CA ILE A 342 -5.47 -6.02 15.43
C ILE A 342 -6.61 -6.69 16.21
N GLY A 343 -6.74 -8.01 16.12
CA GLY A 343 -7.85 -8.77 16.73
C GLY A 343 -9.12 -8.84 15.86
N ASP A 344 -10.21 -9.32 16.47
CA ASP A 344 -11.50 -9.48 15.80
C ASP A 344 -12.18 -8.12 15.61
N VAL A 345 -12.16 -7.62 14.37
CA VAL A 345 -12.90 -6.43 13.95
C VAL A 345 -14.24 -6.84 13.34
N ASP A 346 -15.32 -6.24 13.81
CA ASP A 346 -16.67 -6.56 13.34
C ASP A 346 -17.12 -5.68 12.17
N LEU A 347 -16.67 -4.42 12.17
CA LEU A 347 -17.11 -3.40 11.22
C LEU A 347 -15.96 -2.53 10.75
N VAL A 348 -15.96 -2.21 9.46
CA VAL A 348 -15.15 -1.13 8.90
C VAL A 348 -16.04 0.00 8.42
N CYS A 349 -15.77 1.22 8.87
CA CYS A 349 -16.35 2.44 8.35
C CYS A 349 -15.30 3.18 7.51
N GLN A 350 -15.67 3.63 6.33
CA GLN A 350 -14.80 4.37 5.41
C GLN A 350 -15.37 5.77 5.22
N LEU A 351 -14.67 6.80 5.69
CA LEU A 351 -15.06 8.20 5.48
C LEU A 351 -14.44 8.72 4.17
N GLY A 352 -15.30 9.05 3.22
CA GLY A 352 -14.97 9.47 1.86
C GLY A 352 -14.58 8.33 0.93
N SER A 353 -14.44 8.64 -0.36
CA SER A 353 -13.98 7.68 -1.40
C SER A 353 -12.56 7.20 -1.13
N THR A 354 -12.30 5.90 -1.30
CA THR A 354 -10.93 5.33 -1.23
C THR A 354 -10.09 5.65 -2.45
N ARG A 355 -10.70 6.19 -3.52
CA ARG A 355 -10.07 6.52 -4.81
C ARG A 355 -9.52 5.30 -5.59
N ALA A 356 -9.52 4.11 -4.99
CA ALA A 356 -9.15 2.84 -5.59
C ALA A 356 -10.08 1.71 -5.09
N ILE A 357 -10.45 0.79 -5.98
CA ILE A 357 -11.33 -0.35 -5.69
C ILE A 357 -10.63 -1.34 -4.74
N SER A 358 -9.38 -1.66 -5.05
CA SER A 358 -8.51 -2.57 -4.29
C SER A 358 -8.31 -2.11 -2.85
N THR A 359 -8.11 -0.80 -2.62
CA THR A 359 -7.98 -0.22 -1.28
C THR A 359 -9.25 -0.41 -0.46
N LEU A 360 -10.44 -0.23 -1.05
CA LEU A 360 -11.70 -0.48 -0.34
C LEU A 360 -11.84 -1.95 0.08
N LEU A 361 -11.52 -2.89 -0.82
CA LEU A 361 -11.55 -4.32 -0.52
C LEU A 361 -10.55 -4.72 0.58
N GLN A 362 -9.36 -4.12 0.58
CA GLN A 362 -8.35 -4.35 1.63
C GLN A 362 -8.79 -3.81 2.99
N ARG A 363 -9.30 -2.57 3.01
CA ARG A 363 -9.82 -1.92 4.22
C ARG A 363 -10.98 -2.73 4.80
N VAL A 364 -12.00 -3.05 3.99
CA VAL A 364 -13.18 -3.82 4.43
C VAL A 364 -12.81 -5.25 4.78
N GLY A 365 -11.85 -5.86 4.10
CA GLY A 365 -11.30 -7.18 4.42
C GLY A 365 -10.60 -7.26 5.79
N ARG A 366 -10.52 -6.15 6.55
CA ARG A 366 -10.12 -6.15 7.96
C ARG A 366 -11.23 -6.61 8.90
N SER A 367 -12.51 -6.46 8.54
CA SER A 367 -13.62 -6.97 9.35
C SER A 367 -13.95 -8.43 9.02
N GLY A 368 -14.47 -9.16 10.00
CA GLY A 368 -14.90 -10.55 9.83
C GLY A 368 -13.74 -11.49 9.45
N HIS A 369 -12.58 -11.37 10.11
CA HIS A 369 -11.33 -12.06 9.76
C HIS A 369 -11.35 -13.59 9.96
N SER A 370 -12.46 -14.19 10.36
CA SER A 370 -12.63 -15.65 10.48
C SER A 370 -12.86 -16.29 9.10
N VAL A 371 -12.63 -17.61 8.97
CA VAL A 371 -12.85 -18.35 7.70
C VAL A 371 -14.33 -18.35 7.26
N THR A 372 -15.26 -18.14 8.20
CA THR A 372 -16.71 -18.24 8.00
C THR A 372 -17.46 -16.90 8.06
N GLY A 373 -16.82 -15.82 8.55
CA GLY A 373 -17.43 -14.49 8.62
C GLY A 373 -17.57 -13.81 7.25
N PHE A 374 -18.54 -12.90 7.13
CA PHE A 374 -18.67 -11.98 5.98
C PHE A 374 -18.08 -10.63 6.37
N PRO A 375 -17.08 -10.11 5.64
CA PRO A 375 -16.57 -8.77 5.90
C PRO A 375 -17.68 -7.72 5.72
N LYS A 376 -17.80 -6.83 6.71
CA LYS A 376 -18.81 -5.78 6.78
C LYS A 376 -18.17 -4.40 6.69
N GLY A 377 -18.69 -3.58 5.77
CA GLY A 377 -18.20 -2.23 5.51
C GLY A 377 -19.32 -1.21 5.30
N ARG A 378 -19.13 0.01 5.79
CA ARG A 378 -20.02 1.16 5.55
C ARG A 378 -19.22 2.33 5.02
N ILE A 379 -19.65 2.91 3.90
CA ILE A 379 -18.96 4.03 3.25
C ILE A 379 -19.77 5.30 3.46
N PHE A 380 -19.12 6.37 3.90
CA PHE A 380 -19.72 7.67 4.20
C PHE A 380 -19.15 8.72 3.23
N PRO A 381 -19.84 9.03 2.13
CA PRO A 381 -19.40 10.07 1.21
C PRO A 381 -19.35 11.43 1.91
N THR A 382 -18.33 12.24 1.61
CA THR A 382 -18.18 13.57 2.22
C THR A 382 -18.62 14.72 1.32
N SER A 383 -19.12 14.41 0.12
CA SER A 383 -19.73 15.35 -0.80
C SER A 383 -20.63 14.62 -1.82
N ARG A 384 -21.44 15.37 -2.57
CA ARG A 384 -22.25 14.82 -3.67
C ARG A 384 -21.42 14.19 -4.80
N ASP A 385 -20.24 14.74 -5.08
CA ASP A 385 -19.32 14.13 -6.05
C ASP A 385 -18.73 12.83 -5.52
N GLU A 386 -18.36 12.80 -4.24
CA GLU A 386 -17.88 11.56 -3.62
C GLU A 386 -18.99 10.50 -3.53
N LEU A 387 -20.27 10.88 -3.44
CA LEU A 387 -21.37 9.92 -3.46
C LEU A 387 -21.38 9.12 -4.78
N ILE A 388 -21.18 9.79 -5.91
CA ILE A 388 -21.06 9.13 -7.23
C ILE A 388 -19.86 8.18 -7.24
N GLU A 389 -18.72 8.61 -6.70
CA GLU A 389 -17.53 7.75 -6.62
C GLU A 389 -17.75 6.53 -5.73
N CYS A 390 -18.45 6.69 -4.60
CA CYS A 390 -18.77 5.58 -3.69
C CYS A 390 -19.77 4.61 -4.33
N ALA A 391 -20.74 5.11 -5.08
CA ALA A 391 -21.64 4.28 -5.88
C ALA A 391 -20.88 3.49 -6.97
N ALA A 392 -19.95 4.15 -7.67
CA ALA A 392 -19.10 3.50 -8.67
C ALA A 392 -18.17 2.43 -8.04
N LEU A 393 -17.67 2.65 -6.82
CA LEU A 393 -16.91 1.65 -6.06
C LEU A 393 -17.77 0.40 -5.77
N LEU A 394 -19.00 0.59 -5.29
CA LEU A 394 -19.94 -0.52 -5.03
C LEU A 394 -20.28 -1.31 -6.31
N ASP A 395 -20.63 -0.61 -7.39
CA ASP A 395 -20.91 -1.21 -8.70
C ASP A 395 -19.71 -2.03 -9.21
N SER A 396 -18.50 -1.46 -9.15
CA SER A 396 -17.27 -2.12 -9.57
C SER A 396 -17.02 -3.43 -8.79
N ILE A 397 -17.20 -3.39 -7.46
CA ILE A 397 -17.02 -4.58 -6.61
C ILE A 397 -18.05 -5.67 -6.95
N ARG A 398 -19.32 -5.30 -7.19
CA ARG A 398 -20.38 -6.24 -7.57
C ARG A 398 -20.12 -6.89 -8.93
N ARG A 399 -19.60 -6.11 -9.89
CA ARG A 399 -19.15 -6.59 -11.20
C ARG A 399 -17.86 -7.43 -11.13
N GLY A 400 -17.16 -7.42 -9.99
CA GLY A 400 -15.89 -8.12 -9.80
C GLY A 400 -14.73 -7.43 -10.53
N GLU A 401 -14.83 -6.12 -10.74
CA GLU A 401 -13.77 -5.27 -11.28
C GLU A 401 -12.70 -5.02 -10.20
N LEU A 402 -11.45 -4.91 -10.62
CA LEU A 402 -10.29 -4.62 -9.76
C LEU A 402 -9.38 -3.63 -10.50
N ASP A 403 -8.69 -2.77 -9.74
CA ASP A 403 -7.69 -1.86 -10.31
C ASP A 403 -6.56 -2.65 -10.99
N GLN A 404 -6.08 -2.15 -12.14
CA GLN A 404 -4.94 -2.74 -12.81
C GLN A 404 -3.64 -2.34 -12.11
N LEU A 405 -2.85 -3.34 -11.74
CA LEU A 405 -1.51 -3.12 -11.21
C LEU A 405 -0.55 -2.70 -12.33
N SER A 406 0.18 -1.60 -12.11
CA SER A 406 1.21 -1.10 -13.04
C SER A 406 2.58 -1.10 -12.37
N ILE A 407 3.52 -1.86 -12.92
CA ILE A 407 4.90 -1.91 -12.42
C ILE A 407 5.71 -0.76 -13.04
N PRO A 408 6.38 0.10 -12.26
CA PRO A 408 7.25 1.13 -12.80
C PRO A 408 8.36 0.54 -13.66
N GLU A 409 8.56 1.06 -14.86
CA GLU A 409 9.64 0.61 -15.74
C GLU A 409 10.92 1.39 -15.45
N LYS A 410 12.01 0.66 -15.18
CA LYS A 410 13.38 1.17 -15.08
C LYS A 410 13.53 2.44 -14.21
N PRO A 411 13.09 2.47 -12.93
CA PRO A 411 13.37 3.62 -12.08
C PRO A 411 14.88 3.75 -11.83
N LEU A 412 15.53 4.68 -12.54
CA LEU A 412 16.99 4.82 -12.60
C LEU A 412 17.61 5.37 -11.31
N ASP A 413 16.83 6.10 -10.52
CA ASP A 413 17.20 6.54 -9.17
C ASP A 413 17.39 5.36 -8.22
N ILE A 414 16.46 4.40 -8.24
CA ILE A 414 16.55 3.15 -7.48
C ILE A 414 17.69 2.27 -8.00
N LEU A 415 17.90 2.24 -9.33
CA LEU A 415 19.04 1.56 -9.94
C LEU A 415 20.36 2.11 -9.40
N ALA A 416 20.50 3.44 -9.37
CA ALA A 416 21.71 4.09 -8.88
C ALA A 416 22.00 3.73 -7.41
N GLN A 417 20.99 3.77 -6.55
CA GLN A 417 21.09 3.36 -5.15
C GLN A 417 21.56 1.91 -5.00
N GLN A 418 21.01 1.00 -5.80
CA GLN A 418 21.34 -0.43 -5.75
C GLN A 418 22.72 -0.74 -6.32
N ILE A 419 23.17 -0.05 -7.36
CA ILE A 419 24.55 -0.17 -7.87
C ILE A 419 25.54 0.22 -6.78
N VAL A 420 25.36 1.37 -6.14
CA VAL A 420 26.23 1.82 -5.03
C VAL A 420 26.26 0.80 -3.90
N ALA A 421 25.10 0.22 -3.55
CA ALA A 421 25.02 -0.78 -2.50
C ALA A 421 25.70 -2.10 -2.87
N ALA A 422 25.53 -2.58 -4.10
CA ALA A 422 26.11 -3.82 -4.59
C ALA A 422 27.65 -3.75 -4.62
N VAL A 423 28.21 -2.69 -5.20
CA VAL A 423 29.66 -2.51 -5.36
C VAL A 423 30.37 -2.07 -4.07
N ALA A 424 29.62 -1.56 -3.09
CA ALA A 424 30.13 -1.26 -1.76
C ALA A 424 30.16 -2.50 -0.85
N ALA A 425 29.40 -3.54 -1.20
CA ALA A 425 29.40 -4.81 -0.52
C ALA A 425 30.55 -5.69 -1.01
N ASP A 426 30.68 -5.84 -2.33
CA ASP A 426 31.70 -6.63 -3.02
C ASP A 426 32.11 -5.97 -4.33
N GLU A 427 33.24 -6.36 -4.91
CA GLU A 427 33.65 -5.92 -6.24
C GLU A 427 32.90 -6.71 -7.33
N TRP A 428 32.44 -6.02 -8.38
CA TRP A 428 31.69 -6.63 -9.47
C TRP A 428 32.40 -6.46 -10.80
N VAL A 429 32.31 -7.47 -11.67
CA VAL A 429 32.47 -7.29 -13.11
C VAL A 429 31.22 -6.56 -13.62
N GLU A 430 31.42 -5.52 -14.41
CA GLU A 430 30.36 -4.62 -14.87
C GLU A 430 29.23 -5.36 -15.61
N ASP A 431 29.60 -6.28 -16.50
CA ASP A 431 28.65 -7.08 -17.27
C ASP A 431 27.84 -8.05 -16.40
N GLU A 432 28.44 -8.62 -15.36
CA GLU A 432 27.75 -9.48 -14.40
C GLU A 432 26.75 -8.68 -13.56
N LEU A 433 27.13 -7.47 -13.15
CA LEU A 433 26.23 -6.57 -12.42
C LEU A 433 25.05 -6.17 -13.30
N PHE A 434 25.30 -5.78 -14.55
CA PHE A 434 24.26 -5.47 -15.53
C PHE A 434 23.33 -6.66 -15.77
N ALA A 435 23.88 -7.87 -15.95
CA ALA A 435 23.10 -9.08 -16.13
C ALA A 435 22.22 -9.38 -14.92
N MET A 436 22.75 -9.25 -13.69
CA MET A 436 21.97 -9.43 -12.45
C MET A 436 20.82 -8.43 -12.36
N ILE A 437 21.08 -7.15 -12.66
CA ILE A 437 20.05 -6.10 -12.63
C ILE A 437 18.91 -6.41 -13.62
N ARG A 438 19.21 -6.86 -14.83
CA ARG A 438 18.19 -7.22 -15.83
C ARG A 438 17.34 -8.44 -15.47
N ARG A 439 17.79 -9.27 -14.53
CA ARG A 439 16.95 -10.35 -13.97
C ARG A 439 15.81 -9.80 -13.12
N ALA A 440 15.92 -8.58 -12.58
CA ALA A 440 14.79 -7.95 -11.90
C ALA A 440 13.77 -7.48 -12.95
N TYR A 441 12.52 -7.91 -12.81
CA TYR A 441 11.47 -7.67 -13.81
C TYR A 441 11.24 -6.18 -14.17
N PRO A 442 11.28 -5.21 -13.23
CA PRO A 442 11.20 -3.78 -13.57
C PRO A 442 12.31 -3.28 -14.50
N TYR A 443 13.44 -4.00 -14.57
CA TYR A 443 14.64 -3.66 -15.34
C TYR A 443 14.88 -4.62 -16.51
N ARG A 444 13.91 -5.47 -16.87
CA ARG A 444 14.01 -6.45 -17.98
C ARG A 444 14.40 -5.81 -19.32
N GLY A 445 13.91 -4.59 -19.56
CA GLY A 445 14.18 -3.78 -20.75
C GLY A 445 15.28 -2.73 -20.56
N LEU A 446 16.11 -2.82 -19.51
CA LEU A 446 17.21 -1.87 -19.29
C LEU A 446 18.25 -2.01 -20.40
N GLU A 447 18.53 -0.92 -21.09
CA GLU A 447 19.56 -0.86 -22.12
C GLU A 447 20.95 -0.73 -21.49
N ARG A 448 21.98 -1.18 -22.22
CA ARG A 448 23.36 -1.09 -21.74
C ARG A 448 23.80 0.38 -21.62
N SER A 449 23.44 1.21 -22.59
CA SER A 449 23.65 2.66 -22.58
C SER A 449 23.12 3.33 -21.32
N GLU A 450 21.88 3.04 -20.94
CA GLU A 450 21.24 3.57 -19.72
C GLU A 450 22.02 3.18 -18.47
N PHE A 451 22.44 1.91 -18.36
CA PHE A 451 23.26 1.45 -17.25
C PHE A 451 24.63 2.16 -17.19
N ASP A 452 25.31 2.28 -18.34
CA ASP A 452 26.62 2.92 -18.44
C ASP A 452 26.54 4.41 -18.05
N GLU A 453 25.46 5.09 -18.42
CA GLU A 453 25.21 6.48 -18.02
C GLU A 453 25.05 6.62 -16.50
N VAL A 454 24.31 5.72 -15.85
CA VAL A 454 24.19 5.72 -14.39
C VAL A 454 25.53 5.42 -13.71
N VAL A 455 26.30 4.44 -14.22
CA VAL A 455 27.64 4.14 -13.70
C VAL A 455 28.57 5.34 -13.85
N LYS A 456 28.56 5.99 -15.03
CA LYS A 456 29.33 7.20 -15.30
C LYS A 456 28.93 8.33 -14.34
N MET A 457 27.63 8.57 -14.15
CA MET A 457 27.14 9.56 -13.19
C MET A 457 27.62 9.26 -11.77
N LEU A 458 27.60 8.01 -11.33
CA LEU A 458 28.04 7.61 -9.99
C LEU A 458 29.57 7.62 -9.82
N ARG A 459 30.33 7.46 -10.91
CA ARG A 459 31.79 7.58 -10.94
C ARG A 459 32.22 9.04 -10.90
N ASP A 460 31.61 9.85 -11.74
CA ASP A 460 31.98 11.24 -11.98
C ASP A 460 31.29 12.18 -10.98
N GLY A 461 30.15 11.81 -10.41
CA GLY A 461 29.32 12.68 -9.60
C GLY A 461 28.60 13.74 -10.44
N PHE A 462 27.71 14.48 -9.80
CA PHE A 462 26.88 15.51 -10.41
C PHE A 462 27.07 16.87 -9.71
N SER A 463 26.84 17.95 -10.45
CA SER A 463 26.95 19.31 -9.94
C SER A 463 25.65 19.73 -9.26
N THR A 464 25.77 20.27 -8.05
CA THR A 464 24.67 20.93 -7.34
C THR A 464 25.01 22.41 -7.16
N ARG A 465 24.04 23.24 -6.72
CA ARG A 465 24.31 24.64 -6.31
C ARG A 465 25.41 24.76 -5.23
N ARG A 466 25.73 23.67 -4.52
CA ARG A 466 26.77 23.60 -3.47
C ARG A 466 28.06 22.89 -3.94
N GLY A 467 28.25 22.74 -5.26
CA GLY A 467 29.41 22.07 -5.85
C GLY A 467 29.14 20.61 -6.25
N ARG A 468 30.19 19.94 -6.73
CA ARG A 468 30.16 18.55 -7.23
C ARG A 468 30.01 17.55 -6.08
N ARG A 469 29.01 16.69 -6.14
CA ARG A 469 28.72 15.64 -5.14
C ARG A 469 28.39 14.31 -5.83
N GLY A 470 28.29 13.24 -5.04
CA GLY A 470 27.76 11.96 -5.53
C GLY A 470 28.77 11.02 -6.21
N THR A 471 30.07 11.15 -5.92
CA THR A 471 31.07 10.18 -6.43
C THR A 471 31.14 8.95 -5.50
N TYR A 472 30.57 7.83 -5.93
CA TYR A 472 30.44 6.62 -5.12
C TYR A 472 31.21 5.43 -5.67
N LEU A 473 31.64 5.47 -6.94
CA LEU A 473 32.26 4.33 -7.63
C LEU A 473 33.69 4.64 -8.10
N HIS A 474 34.59 3.68 -7.94
CA HIS A 474 35.73 3.57 -8.84
C HIS A 474 35.38 2.59 -9.96
N HIS A 475 35.71 2.96 -11.18
CA HIS A 475 35.50 2.17 -12.38
C HIS A 475 36.85 1.90 -13.03
N ASP A 476 37.27 0.64 -13.02
CA ASP A 476 38.42 0.18 -13.77
C ASP A 476 37.96 -0.11 -15.19
N MET A 477 38.23 0.83 -16.11
CA MET A 477 37.85 0.71 -17.52
C MET A 477 38.63 -0.38 -18.27
N ILE A 478 39.78 -0.82 -17.74
CA ILE A 478 40.64 -1.81 -18.41
C ILE A 478 40.13 -3.21 -18.08
N ASN A 479 39.83 -3.46 -16.80
CA ASN A 479 39.37 -4.76 -16.33
C ASN A 479 37.83 -4.88 -16.24
N HIS A 480 37.11 -3.82 -16.61
CA HIS A 480 35.65 -3.72 -16.51
C HIS A 480 35.11 -4.04 -15.11
N ARG A 481 35.76 -3.50 -14.08
CA ARG A 481 35.40 -3.75 -12.67
C ARG A 481 34.90 -2.51 -11.96
N LEU A 482 33.89 -2.70 -11.13
CA LEU A 482 33.28 -1.66 -10.30
C LEU A 482 33.53 -1.97 -8.82
N ARG A 483 34.05 -0.96 -8.10
CA ARG A 483 34.28 -1.02 -6.66
C ARG A 483 33.77 0.24 -5.97
N GLY A 484 33.23 0.10 -4.77
CA GLY A 484 32.79 1.24 -3.97
C GLY A 484 33.94 2.15 -3.55
N ARG A 485 33.72 3.48 -3.61
CA ARG A 485 34.61 4.48 -3.00
C ARG A 485 34.44 4.50 -1.48
N LYS A 486 35.40 5.16 -0.80
CA LYS A 486 35.25 5.48 0.63
C LYS A 486 33.96 6.27 0.85
N GLY A 487 33.13 5.79 1.77
CA GLY A 487 31.83 6.40 2.10
C GLY A 487 30.63 5.83 1.33
N ALA A 488 30.83 5.12 0.21
CA ALA A 488 29.74 4.53 -0.58
C ALA A 488 28.83 3.62 0.25
N ARG A 489 29.43 2.74 1.05
CA ARG A 489 28.70 1.84 1.96
C ARG A 489 27.87 2.62 2.97
N LEU A 490 28.45 3.65 3.60
CA LEU A 490 27.77 4.47 4.60
C LEU A 490 26.58 5.21 3.97
N THR A 491 26.78 5.81 2.79
CA THR A 491 25.69 6.47 2.05
C THR A 491 24.57 5.50 1.69
N ALA A 492 24.89 4.30 1.20
CA ALA A 492 23.88 3.30 0.85
C ALA A 492 23.05 2.92 2.08
N ILE A 493 23.67 2.55 3.20
CA ILE A 493 22.94 2.10 4.39
C ILE A 493 22.14 3.20 5.09
N THR A 494 22.50 4.49 4.91
CA THR A 494 21.77 5.63 5.49
C THR A 494 20.76 6.26 4.53
N SER A 495 20.57 5.72 3.32
CA SER A 495 19.73 6.33 2.28
C SER A 495 18.22 6.21 2.52
N GLY A 496 17.76 5.43 3.50
CA GLY A 496 16.34 5.28 3.82
C GLY A 496 15.54 4.35 2.89
N GLY A 497 16.10 3.96 1.73
CA GLY A 497 15.43 3.08 0.77
C GLY A 497 14.77 3.86 -0.36
N ALA A 498 13.56 3.47 -0.75
CA ALA A 498 12.80 4.07 -1.86
C ALA A 498 11.68 5.02 -1.40
N ILE A 499 11.42 5.09 -0.10
CA ILE A 499 10.39 5.97 0.46
C ILE A 499 10.99 7.38 0.52
N PRO A 500 10.40 8.38 -0.18
CA PRO A 500 10.92 9.74 -0.14
C PRO A 500 10.73 10.35 1.25
N ASP A 501 11.71 11.14 1.68
CA ASP A 501 11.53 12.06 2.79
C ASP A 501 10.63 13.21 2.30
N ASN A 502 9.31 13.08 2.47
CA ASN A 502 8.40 14.17 2.16
C ASN A 502 8.63 15.28 3.22
N ALA A 503 9.25 16.38 2.80
CA ALA A 503 9.32 17.56 3.64
C ALA A 503 8.03 18.38 3.46
N ASP A 504 7.43 18.80 4.56
CA ASP A 504 6.42 19.85 4.51
C ASP A 504 7.13 21.21 4.52
N TYR A 505 6.70 22.13 3.67
CA TYR A 505 7.12 23.51 3.73
C TYR A 505 6.31 24.22 4.81
N THR A 506 6.99 24.94 5.70
CA THR A 506 6.33 25.76 6.72
C THR A 506 5.79 27.03 6.08
N VAL A 507 4.49 27.28 6.22
CA VAL A 507 3.87 28.52 5.76
C VAL A 507 4.05 29.59 6.82
N VAL A 508 4.65 30.72 6.44
CA VAL A 508 5.07 31.80 7.34
C VAL A 508 4.47 33.12 6.86
N LEU A 509 3.81 33.84 7.76
CA LEU A 509 3.23 35.15 7.50
C LEU A 509 4.31 36.24 7.51
N GLU A 510 4.33 37.08 6.47
CA GLU A 510 5.11 38.30 6.41
C GLU A 510 4.31 39.51 6.93
N PRO A 511 4.94 40.47 7.65
CA PRO A 511 6.34 40.50 8.07
C PRO A 511 6.59 39.89 9.46
N THR A 512 5.57 39.32 10.09
CA THR A 512 5.61 38.88 11.49
C THR A 512 6.44 37.62 11.73
N ASP A 513 6.84 36.92 10.67
CA ASP A 513 7.50 35.60 10.72
C ASP A 513 6.67 34.55 11.49
N GLN A 514 5.37 34.77 11.63
CA GLN A 514 4.47 33.85 12.33
C GLN A 514 4.21 32.62 11.46
N VAL A 515 4.41 31.43 12.02
CA VAL A 515 4.02 30.17 11.38
C VAL A 515 2.50 30.04 11.40
N ILE A 516 1.89 29.91 10.23
CA ILE A 516 0.43 29.77 10.09
C ILE A 516 -0.01 28.35 9.70
N GLY A 517 0.92 27.51 9.24
CA GLY A 517 0.69 26.09 9.00
C GLY A 517 1.75 25.48 8.10
N THR A 518 1.40 24.41 7.38
CA THR A 518 2.29 23.70 6.48
C THR A 518 1.59 23.35 5.17
N VAL A 519 2.39 23.19 4.12
CA VAL A 519 1.98 22.77 2.77
C VAL A 519 2.98 21.74 2.26
N ASN A 520 2.55 20.86 1.35
CA ASN A 520 3.41 19.83 0.79
C ASN A 520 4.53 20.44 -0.09
N GLU A 521 5.73 19.85 -0.08
CA GLU A 521 6.87 20.33 -0.88
C GLU A 521 6.59 20.41 -2.38
N ASP A 522 5.99 19.37 -2.99
CA ASP A 522 5.73 19.37 -4.44
C ASP A 522 4.84 20.56 -4.82
N TRP A 523 3.82 20.82 -4.00
CA TRP A 523 2.96 21.99 -4.17
C TRP A 523 3.72 23.31 -3.98
N ALA A 524 4.55 23.40 -2.94
CA ALA A 524 5.30 24.63 -2.67
C ALA A 524 6.28 24.95 -3.80
N VAL A 525 6.93 23.94 -4.37
CA VAL A 525 7.87 24.07 -5.49
C VAL A 525 7.17 24.42 -6.80
N GLU A 526 5.97 23.90 -7.04
CA GLU A 526 5.16 24.21 -8.23
C GLU A 526 4.42 25.56 -8.14
N SER A 527 4.34 26.16 -6.95
CA SER A 527 3.63 27.42 -6.72
C SER A 527 4.43 28.64 -7.19
N LEU A 528 3.74 29.63 -7.72
CA LEU A 528 4.32 30.89 -8.18
C LEU A 528 4.14 32.01 -7.15
N GLN A 529 5.01 33.01 -7.22
CA GLN A 529 4.81 34.26 -6.49
C GLN A 529 3.53 34.95 -6.97
N GLY A 530 2.70 35.41 -6.03
CA GLY A 530 1.39 36.00 -6.28
C GLY A 530 0.24 35.00 -6.31
N ASP A 531 0.51 33.70 -6.26
CA ASP A 531 -0.56 32.70 -6.14
C ASP A 531 -1.30 32.83 -4.81
N ILE A 532 -2.63 32.73 -4.85
CA ILE A 532 -3.50 32.80 -3.69
C ILE A 532 -4.04 31.41 -3.41
N PHE A 533 -3.87 30.93 -2.17
CA PHE A 533 -4.36 29.63 -1.73
C PHE A 533 -5.05 29.74 -0.39
N GLN A 534 -5.86 28.74 -0.05
CA GLN A 534 -6.57 28.71 1.22
C GLN A 534 -5.87 27.79 2.22
N LEU A 535 -5.65 28.30 3.44
CA LEU A 535 -5.14 27.51 4.56
C LEU A 535 -6.04 27.73 5.76
N GLY A 536 -6.79 26.69 6.13
CA GLY A 536 -7.93 26.85 7.04
C GLY A 536 -9.09 27.55 6.34
N ASN A 537 -9.62 28.62 6.93
CA ASN A 537 -10.69 29.43 6.33
C ASN A 537 -10.16 30.75 5.74
N THR A 538 -8.84 30.95 5.74
CA THR A 538 -8.20 32.21 5.33
C THR A 538 -7.47 32.02 4.01
N SER A 539 -7.60 33.00 3.12
CA SER A 539 -6.85 33.07 1.85
C SER A 539 -5.50 33.76 2.08
N TRP A 540 -4.43 33.18 1.54
CA TRP A 540 -3.06 33.64 1.68
C TRP A 540 -2.43 33.80 0.30
N GLU A 541 -1.78 34.94 0.07
CA GLU A 541 -1.05 35.26 -1.16
C GLU A 541 0.44 34.92 -0.98
N ILE A 542 1.02 34.13 -1.88
CA ILE A 542 2.42 33.70 -1.82
C ILE A 542 3.32 34.88 -2.18
N VAL A 543 4.08 35.35 -1.20
CA VAL A 543 5.08 36.41 -1.37
C VAL A 543 6.36 35.84 -1.94
N ARG A 544 6.83 34.68 -1.44
CA ARG A 544 7.99 33.95 -1.99
C ARG A 544 8.08 32.52 -1.45
N VAL A 545 8.69 31.64 -2.22
CA VAL A 545 9.01 30.27 -1.81
C VAL A 545 10.51 30.16 -1.53
N GLU A 546 10.85 29.72 -0.32
CA GLU A 546 12.22 29.43 0.15
C GLU A 546 12.36 27.93 0.46
N ASN A 547 13.59 27.45 0.63
CA ASN A 547 13.81 26.04 0.96
C ASN A 547 13.17 25.67 2.31
N GLY A 548 12.10 24.86 2.27
CA GLY A 548 11.33 24.44 3.43
C GLY A 548 10.37 25.49 4.00
N ARG A 549 10.18 26.65 3.34
CA ARG A 549 9.25 27.69 3.78
C ARG A 549 8.51 28.35 2.63
N VAL A 550 7.21 28.58 2.79
CA VAL A 550 6.41 29.44 1.90
C VAL A 550 6.05 30.70 2.68
N ARG A 551 6.54 31.85 2.22
CA ARG A 551 6.20 33.14 2.84
C ARG A 551 4.96 33.71 2.19
N VAL A 552 4.01 34.14 3.01
CA VAL A 552 2.70 34.59 2.56
C VAL A 552 2.28 35.91 3.19
N ALA A 553 1.38 36.61 2.53
CA ALA A 553 0.62 37.73 3.07
C ALA A 553 -0.87 37.36 3.12
N ASP A 554 -1.66 38.04 3.95
CA ASP A 554 -3.11 37.89 3.95
C ASP A 554 -3.67 38.35 2.59
N ALA A 555 -4.44 37.49 1.92
CA ALA A 555 -5.06 37.82 0.64
C ALA A 555 -6.40 38.56 0.81
N HIS A 556 -6.78 38.91 2.03
CA HIS A 556 -7.98 39.67 2.41
C HIS A 556 -9.27 39.09 1.81
N GLY A 557 -9.37 37.76 1.82
CA GLY A 557 -10.54 37.04 1.31
C GLY A 557 -10.64 36.96 -0.21
N LYS A 558 -9.59 37.35 -0.97
CA LYS A 558 -9.54 37.10 -2.41
C LYS A 558 -9.71 35.59 -2.69
N PRO A 559 -10.40 35.24 -3.80
CA PRO A 559 -10.56 33.86 -4.20
C PRO A 559 -9.18 33.25 -4.52
N PRO A 560 -8.97 31.96 -4.21
CA PRO A 560 -7.69 31.32 -4.48
C PRO A 560 -7.46 31.22 -6.00
N SER A 561 -6.28 31.67 -6.47
CA SER A 561 -5.87 31.57 -7.89
C SER A 561 -5.45 30.15 -8.25
N ILE A 562 -5.06 29.36 -7.24
CA ILE A 562 -4.78 27.95 -7.36
C ILE A 562 -5.86 27.16 -6.62
N PRO A 563 -6.52 26.18 -7.26
CA PRO A 563 -7.48 25.34 -6.57
C PRO A 563 -6.81 24.76 -5.33
N PHE A 564 -7.55 24.69 -4.22
CA PHE A 564 -7.10 24.10 -2.98
C PHE A 564 -6.56 22.68 -3.23
N TRP A 565 -5.24 22.56 -3.33
CA TRP A 565 -4.53 21.29 -3.51
C TRP A 565 -4.22 20.72 -2.13
N LEU A 566 -5.12 19.87 -1.62
CA LEU A 566 -4.73 18.97 -0.53
C LEU A 566 -3.84 17.87 -1.10
N GLY A 567 -2.55 18.00 -0.82
CA GLY A 567 -1.59 16.89 -0.85
C GLY A 567 -1.99 15.76 0.10
N GLU A 568 -1.38 14.60 -0.15
CA GLU A 568 -1.55 13.28 0.49
C GLU A 568 -2.67 12.37 -0.03
N ALA A 569 -3.82 12.87 -0.50
CA ALA A 569 -4.90 11.97 -0.94
C ALA A 569 -4.57 11.31 -2.31
N PRO A 570 -4.68 9.97 -2.43
CA PRO A 570 -4.39 9.28 -3.68
C PRO A 570 -5.31 9.74 -4.82
N SER A 571 -4.77 9.79 -6.03
CA SER A 571 -5.57 10.04 -7.22
C SER A 571 -6.53 8.88 -7.48
N ARG A 572 -7.71 9.17 -8.04
CA ARG A 572 -8.60 8.11 -8.53
C ARG A 572 -7.87 7.21 -9.54
N THR A 573 -8.04 5.89 -9.43
CA THR A 573 -7.50 4.92 -10.39
C THR A 573 -8.16 5.08 -11.76
N HIS A 574 -7.55 4.49 -12.80
CA HIS A 574 -8.13 4.53 -14.14
C HIS A 574 -9.46 3.77 -14.18
N GLU A 575 -9.53 2.63 -13.52
CA GLU A 575 -10.70 1.77 -13.44
C GLU A 575 -11.85 2.44 -12.69
N LEU A 576 -11.57 3.05 -11.53
CA LEU A 576 -12.61 3.80 -10.82
C LEU A 576 -13.05 5.05 -11.60
N SER A 577 -12.15 5.68 -12.35
CA SER A 577 -12.50 6.78 -13.25
C SER A 577 -13.43 6.33 -14.39
N ALA A 578 -13.15 5.16 -14.97
CA ALA A 578 -14.01 4.55 -15.98
C ALA A 578 -15.37 4.13 -15.38
N ALA A 579 -15.41 3.59 -14.16
CA ALA A 579 -16.64 3.24 -13.47
C ALA A 579 -17.52 4.46 -13.16
N VAL A 580 -16.91 5.58 -12.74
CA VAL A 580 -17.62 6.85 -12.54
C VAL A 580 -18.19 7.37 -13.86
N SER A 581 -17.40 7.29 -14.94
CA SER A 581 -17.86 7.67 -16.28
C SER A 581 -19.01 6.79 -16.75
N ARG A 582 -18.92 5.48 -16.55
CA ARG A 582 -19.97 4.51 -16.89
C ARG A 582 -21.26 4.83 -16.14
N LEU A 583 -21.20 5.03 -14.82
CA LEU A 583 -22.37 5.37 -14.02
C LEU A 583 -23.05 6.67 -14.50
N ARG A 584 -22.25 7.69 -14.84
CA ARG A 584 -22.74 8.95 -15.41
C ARG A 584 -23.46 8.75 -16.74
N THR A 585 -22.86 7.99 -17.66
CA THR A 585 -23.43 7.72 -18.98
C THR A 585 -24.69 6.84 -18.88
N GLU A 586 -24.65 5.75 -18.11
CA GLU A 586 -25.81 4.84 -17.95
C GLU A 586 -27.02 5.58 -17.35
N ILE A 587 -26.82 6.49 -16.40
CA ILE A 587 -27.90 7.33 -15.87
C ILE A 587 -28.38 8.32 -16.94
N ALA A 588 -27.46 8.99 -17.66
CA ALA A 588 -27.85 9.94 -18.69
C ALA A 588 -28.65 9.30 -19.84
N ASP A 589 -28.33 8.05 -20.21
CA ASP A 589 -28.98 7.27 -21.27
C ASP A 589 -30.39 6.82 -20.87
N ARG A 590 -30.61 6.47 -19.60
CA ARG A 590 -31.95 6.13 -19.07
C ARG A 590 -32.92 7.32 -19.11
N PHE A 591 -32.39 8.54 -19.14
CA PHE A 591 -33.13 9.80 -19.29
C PHE A 591 -33.01 10.37 -20.72
N ALA A 592 -32.89 9.52 -21.75
CA ALA A 592 -32.88 9.94 -23.15
C ALA A 592 -34.30 10.12 -23.75
N GLY A 593 -35.33 9.54 -23.12
CA GLY A 593 -36.74 9.69 -23.53
C GLY A 593 -37.46 10.88 -22.89
N ASP A 594 -38.70 11.14 -23.33
CA ASP A 594 -39.50 12.30 -22.90
C ASP A 594 -40.29 12.07 -21.58
N ASP A 595 -40.35 10.85 -21.06
CA ASP A 595 -41.09 10.52 -19.81
C ASP A 595 -40.14 10.50 -18.59
N TYR A 596 -40.04 11.66 -17.93
CA TYR A 596 -39.19 11.82 -16.75
C TYR A 596 -39.62 10.97 -15.54
N PRO A 597 -40.91 10.91 -15.13
CA PRO A 597 -41.35 10.08 -14.02
C PRO A 597 -41.04 8.58 -14.20
N GLU A 598 -41.28 8.02 -15.38
CA GLU A 598 -40.99 6.61 -15.65
C GLU A 598 -39.47 6.35 -15.61
N ALA A 599 -38.68 7.20 -16.26
CA ALA A 599 -37.22 7.10 -16.27
C ALA A 599 -36.61 7.20 -14.86
N ALA A 600 -37.14 8.09 -14.02
CA ALA A 600 -36.70 8.24 -12.64
C ALA A 600 -37.01 6.99 -11.80
N GLY A 601 -38.22 6.44 -11.91
CA GLY A 601 -38.60 5.21 -11.20
C GLY A 601 -37.75 4.00 -11.61
N ALA A 602 -37.54 3.80 -12.91
CA ALA A 602 -36.70 2.71 -13.43
C ALA A 602 -35.22 2.86 -13.03
N THR A 603 -34.69 4.09 -13.05
CA THR A 603 -33.31 4.35 -12.63
C THR A 603 -33.13 4.18 -11.11
N LEU A 604 -34.12 4.58 -10.31
CA LEU A 604 -34.13 4.35 -8.87
C LEU A 604 -34.11 2.84 -8.53
N GLY A 605 -34.95 2.05 -9.21
CA GLY A 605 -34.96 0.59 -9.07
C GLY A 605 -33.61 -0.03 -9.43
N TRP A 606 -33.02 0.38 -10.55
CA TRP A 606 -31.68 -0.07 -10.95
C TRP A 606 -30.59 0.25 -9.93
N LEU A 607 -30.54 1.49 -9.42
CA LEU A 607 -29.56 1.91 -8.42
C LEU A 607 -29.73 1.19 -7.08
N THR A 608 -30.95 0.84 -6.70
CA THR A 608 -31.25 0.14 -5.43
C THR A 608 -31.02 -1.37 -5.54
N ASP A 609 -31.55 -2.00 -6.58
CA ASP A 609 -31.52 -3.46 -6.74
C ASP A 609 -30.17 -3.96 -7.29
N GLU A 610 -29.65 -3.35 -8.37
CA GLU A 610 -28.43 -3.83 -9.03
C GLU A 610 -27.16 -3.22 -8.43
N VAL A 611 -27.14 -1.90 -8.19
CA VAL A 611 -25.97 -1.22 -7.61
C VAL A 611 -25.93 -1.34 -6.08
N GLY A 612 -27.10 -1.38 -5.41
CA GLY A 612 -27.18 -1.65 -3.97
C GLY A 612 -27.20 -0.43 -3.08
N LEU A 613 -27.67 0.69 -3.60
CA LEU A 613 -27.78 1.94 -2.85
C LEU A 613 -29.07 1.98 -2.03
N SER A 614 -29.09 2.80 -0.99
CA SER A 614 -30.35 3.21 -0.36
C SER A 614 -31.13 4.12 -1.31
N SER A 615 -32.47 4.16 -1.16
CA SER A 615 -33.31 5.05 -1.96
C SER A 615 -32.87 6.52 -1.84
N ALA A 616 -32.53 6.97 -0.63
CA ALA A 616 -32.04 8.33 -0.39
C ALA A 616 -30.74 8.66 -1.14
N ALA A 617 -29.80 7.71 -1.21
CA ALA A 617 -28.56 7.88 -1.97
C ALA A 617 -28.82 7.90 -3.48
N ALA A 618 -29.68 6.99 -3.95
CA ALA A 618 -30.03 6.89 -5.36
C ALA A 618 -30.78 8.14 -5.88
N GLU A 619 -31.72 8.67 -5.10
CA GLU A 619 -32.45 9.91 -5.41
C GLU A 619 -31.49 11.10 -5.55
N GLN A 620 -30.56 11.28 -4.61
CA GLN A 620 -29.56 12.36 -4.66
C GLN A 620 -28.64 12.24 -5.88
N ILE A 621 -28.24 11.02 -6.27
CA ILE A 621 -27.43 10.80 -7.47
C ILE A 621 -28.20 11.20 -8.74
N ILE A 622 -29.46 10.77 -8.85
CA ILE A 622 -30.31 11.10 -10.01
C ILE A 622 -30.50 12.62 -10.10
N GLU A 623 -30.91 13.27 -9.00
CA GLU A 623 -31.12 14.71 -8.96
C GLU A 623 -29.86 15.47 -9.37
N TYR A 624 -28.71 15.09 -8.82
CA TYR A 624 -27.45 15.78 -9.10
C TYR A 624 -26.99 15.59 -10.55
N LEU A 625 -26.97 14.35 -11.06
CA LEU A 625 -26.48 14.06 -12.40
C LEU A 625 -27.41 14.60 -13.48
N ILE A 626 -28.73 14.49 -13.32
CA ILE A 626 -29.66 15.03 -14.29
C ILE A 626 -29.66 16.56 -14.26
N GLY A 627 -29.57 17.17 -13.07
CA GLY A 627 -29.35 18.61 -12.94
C GLY A 627 -28.08 19.06 -13.68
N ALA A 628 -26.98 18.32 -13.53
CA ALA A 628 -25.74 18.59 -14.25
C ALA A 628 -25.88 18.43 -15.78
N LYS A 629 -26.57 17.39 -16.26
CA LYS A 629 -26.87 17.20 -17.70
C LYS A 629 -27.65 18.38 -18.26
N VAL A 630 -28.65 18.87 -17.54
CA VAL A 630 -29.47 20.03 -17.95
C VAL A 630 -28.62 21.30 -17.99
N ALA A 631 -27.80 21.54 -16.97
CA ALA A 631 -26.96 22.73 -16.90
C ALA A 631 -25.85 22.76 -17.97
N LEU A 632 -25.22 21.60 -18.23
CA LEU A 632 -24.09 21.47 -19.16
C LEU A 632 -24.52 21.13 -20.60
N GLY A 633 -25.80 20.80 -20.81
CA GLY A 633 -26.36 20.32 -22.08
C GLY A 633 -26.01 18.87 -22.43
N VAL A 634 -24.91 18.34 -21.91
CA VAL A 634 -24.47 16.95 -22.07
C VAL A 634 -23.81 16.46 -20.79
N MET A 635 -23.88 15.16 -20.53
CA MET A 635 -23.22 14.55 -19.38
C MET A 635 -21.71 14.42 -19.65
N PRO A 636 -20.83 15.00 -18.80
CA PRO A 636 -19.40 14.77 -18.91
C PRO A 636 -19.04 13.31 -18.62
N SER A 637 -18.22 12.74 -19.50
CA SER A 637 -17.74 11.36 -19.45
C SER A 637 -16.28 11.30 -19.92
N GLN A 638 -15.66 10.11 -19.94
CA GLN A 638 -14.33 9.94 -20.53
C GLN A 638 -14.33 10.10 -22.06
N ASP A 639 -15.49 9.93 -22.71
CA ASP A 639 -15.66 10.11 -24.15
C ASP A 639 -16.20 11.51 -24.51
N THR A 640 -16.73 12.25 -23.53
CA THR A 640 -17.34 13.57 -23.72
C THR A 640 -16.79 14.56 -22.70
N LEU A 641 -15.90 15.44 -23.16
CA LEU A 641 -15.35 16.54 -22.36
C LEU A 641 -16.23 17.77 -22.50
N VAL A 642 -16.53 18.43 -21.37
CA VAL A 642 -17.26 19.69 -21.37
C VAL A 642 -16.33 20.79 -20.87
N ILE A 643 -16.19 21.85 -21.69
CA ILE A 643 -15.46 23.06 -21.31
C ILE A 643 -16.51 24.12 -21.00
N GLU A 644 -16.69 24.40 -19.73
CA GLU A 644 -17.61 25.39 -19.22
C GLU A 644 -16.90 26.73 -19.09
N ARG A 645 -17.55 27.80 -19.57
CA ARG A 645 -17.07 29.16 -19.40
C ARG A 645 -18.13 29.98 -18.70
N PHE A 646 -17.75 30.62 -17.60
CA PHE A 646 -18.61 31.51 -16.83
C PHE A 646 -17.83 32.72 -16.32
N PHE A 647 -18.54 33.72 -15.80
CA PHE A 647 -17.95 34.86 -15.12
C PHE A 647 -18.22 34.71 -13.63
N ASP A 648 -17.19 34.87 -12.80
CA ASP A 648 -17.36 34.89 -11.34
C ASP A 648 -17.95 36.23 -10.86
N GLU A 649 -18.22 36.33 -9.55
CA GLU A 649 -18.78 37.54 -8.93
C GLU A 649 -17.88 38.78 -9.09
N SER A 650 -16.59 38.59 -9.38
CA SER A 650 -15.65 39.68 -9.66
C SER A 650 -15.69 40.15 -11.12
N GLY A 651 -16.48 39.49 -11.97
CA GLY A 651 -16.50 39.71 -13.42
C GLY A 651 -15.29 39.08 -14.14
N SER A 652 -14.48 38.28 -13.44
CA SER A 652 -13.36 37.57 -14.04
C SER A 652 -13.88 36.33 -14.77
N GLN A 653 -13.36 36.09 -15.97
CA GLN A 653 -13.74 34.93 -16.77
C GLN A 653 -13.06 33.67 -16.22
N GLN A 654 -13.85 32.66 -15.89
CA GLN A 654 -13.39 31.35 -15.46
C GLN A 654 -13.63 30.31 -16.56
N MET A 655 -12.73 29.34 -16.66
CA MET A 655 -12.87 28.20 -17.55
C MET A 655 -12.68 26.91 -16.74
N VAL A 656 -13.67 26.02 -16.80
CA VAL A 656 -13.66 24.74 -16.09
C VAL A 656 -13.74 23.62 -17.12
N ILE A 657 -12.88 22.61 -16.98
CA ILE A 657 -12.87 21.43 -17.82
C ILE A 657 -13.42 20.26 -17.00
N HIS A 658 -14.60 19.79 -17.36
CA HIS A 658 -15.24 18.62 -16.75
C HIS A 658 -14.67 17.35 -17.39
N ALA A 659 -13.74 16.70 -16.69
CA ALA A 659 -12.99 15.56 -17.19
C ALA A 659 -12.83 14.46 -16.12
N PRO A 660 -13.61 13.36 -16.17
CA PRO A 660 -13.59 12.32 -15.15
C PRO A 660 -12.41 11.33 -15.32
N PHE A 661 -11.19 11.80 -15.58
CA PHE A 661 -10.00 10.94 -15.71
C PHE A 661 -9.18 10.77 -14.43
N GLY A 662 -9.50 11.54 -13.39
CA GLY A 662 -8.71 11.58 -12.16
C GLY A 662 -7.53 12.55 -12.24
N SER A 663 -6.90 12.82 -11.10
CA SER A 663 -5.95 13.94 -10.98
C SER A 663 -4.66 13.74 -11.77
N ARG A 664 -4.20 12.52 -12.04
CA ARG A 664 -2.99 12.27 -12.84
C ARG A 664 -3.09 12.90 -14.23
N LEU A 665 -4.18 12.66 -14.96
CA LEU A 665 -4.37 13.23 -16.30
C LEU A 665 -4.80 14.70 -16.22
N ASN A 666 -5.70 15.04 -15.29
CA ASN A 666 -6.18 16.41 -15.14
C ASN A 666 -5.05 17.39 -14.75
N ARG A 667 -4.04 16.94 -14.00
CA ARG A 667 -2.81 17.71 -13.73
C ARG A 667 -2.00 17.96 -15.00
N ALA A 668 -1.83 16.94 -15.85
CA ALA A 668 -1.11 17.10 -17.11
C ALA A 668 -1.79 18.14 -18.01
N TRP A 669 -3.12 18.16 -18.06
CA TRP A 669 -3.86 19.22 -18.76
C TRP A 669 -3.68 20.58 -18.10
N GLY A 670 -3.75 20.65 -16.77
CA GLY A 670 -3.50 21.89 -16.03
C GLY A 670 -2.11 22.49 -16.32
N LEU A 671 -1.08 21.65 -16.46
CA LEU A 671 0.27 22.09 -16.82
C LEU A 671 0.39 22.50 -18.29
N ALA A 672 -0.34 21.86 -19.20
CA ALA A 672 -0.29 22.15 -20.63
C ALA A 672 -1.11 23.40 -21.04
N LEU A 673 -2.12 23.76 -20.25
CA LEU A 673 -3.03 24.88 -20.51
C LEU A 673 -2.66 26.15 -19.71
N ARG A 674 -1.76 26.04 -18.73
CA ARG A 674 -1.07 27.16 -18.10
C ARG A 674 0.07 27.62 -18.99
#